data_AF-A0A9D5VFE8-F1
#
_entry.id   AF-A0A9D5VFE8-F1
#
_cell.length_a   1.000
_cell.length_b   1.000
_cell.length_c   1.000
_cell.angle_alpha   90.00
_cell.angle_beta   90.00
_cell.angle_gamma   90.00
#
_symmetry.space_group_name_H-M   'P 1'
#
loop_
_entity.id
_entity.type
_entity.pdbx_description
1 polymer ?
#
loop_
_entity_poly.entity_id
_entity_poly.type
_entity_poly.pdbx_seq_one_letter_code
_entity_poly.pdbx_strand_id
1 'polypeptide(L)'
;MPQDSAMGVAAERFAQTIGSQTHGALRVDVFPEGQLGNDLKMAEMARDGELDIVLIPTAKMSILLPALQYVDLPFYFSSPDMLYRMLDGEPGQLLLSKLHAVGLVGATFWGNGFKQFTANRSIHTPEDFHDLKVRVMQSRLIMDQYADLGAKPIPIEFREIRQALADGVVEAQENPLSAIAAMGIHQVQSHLTLSDHAYLAYVLAISETLLARLPHVQQTLLLETAKTITPFQREETARREEQFLQQIRQAGVRINRLTEQERAVFTRKLRHLSLQFEEVIGSDIISKTEELLFNWQSRQGKGNEIVVGLDTALSQTRARAGLAIKQGARLAMHEINQAGGVLGRPLALLAFDDMAIPTRGVDHFRFLAKQDAVVAILGGTNSPVVLAQSELADELKIPFLVARAAAAGVVEHTDRLSPFSFRISANDRLAGPFLVDAALAKGSRVALVLEETAWGRNMLPHLQNHCKQRNITPVLVAWINRGEHDFTTHMQAMRDSGADVVVLVVNADESVSWLQAVAIHKPTLPIVSHWGIIGGDFFAKTRHALDKVELTFLQTFSPARAQEARLRALQKSYGDLFGAGFQDMTLPLSGFAQAYDLVHLLARAIHQAGTTNRQAIRDALEHIADYKGLIKDYHPPFTSDRHDALDRNDYFMARFDASGHIVPQLSGAPP
;
A
#
# COMPACT_ATOMS: atom_id res chain seq x y z
N MET A 1 2.70 -29.15 -13.88
CA MET A 1 3.23 -28.88 -15.24
C MET A 1 3.66 -30.18 -15.90
N PRO A 2 3.83 -30.24 -17.24
CA PRO A 2 4.47 -31.37 -17.91
C PRO A 2 5.89 -31.62 -17.40
N GLN A 3 6.34 -32.87 -17.39
CA GLN A 3 7.66 -33.26 -16.87
C GLN A 3 8.81 -32.71 -17.72
N ASP A 4 8.62 -32.66 -19.03
CA ASP A 4 9.61 -32.19 -20.00
C ASP A 4 9.68 -30.66 -20.10
N SER A 5 8.79 -29.94 -19.42
CA SER A 5 8.72 -28.48 -19.42
C SER A 5 9.96 -27.84 -18.75
N ALA A 6 10.24 -26.56 -19.01
CA ALA A 6 11.37 -25.86 -18.39
C ALA A 6 11.33 -25.95 -16.85
N MET A 7 10.14 -25.85 -16.26
CA MET A 7 9.97 -26.04 -14.81
C MET A 7 10.10 -27.49 -14.36
N GLY A 8 9.65 -28.47 -15.16
CA GLY A 8 9.82 -29.88 -14.85
C GLY A 8 11.31 -30.27 -14.82
N VAL A 9 12.07 -29.87 -15.84
CA VAL A 9 13.52 -30.05 -15.89
C VAL A 9 14.23 -29.34 -14.73
N ALA A 10 13.79 -28.13 -14.35
CA ALA A 10 14.33 -27.42 -13.19
C ALA A 10 14.01 -28.13 -11.86
N ALA A 11 12.82 -28.70 -11.71
CA ALA A 11 12.43 -29.48 -10.53
C ALA A 11 13.26 -30.77 -10.38
N GLU A 12 13.50 -31.48 -11.48
CA GLU A 12 14.38 -32.67 -11.48
C GLU A 12 15.82 -32.28 -11.12
N ARG A 13 16.32 -31.18 -11.68
CA ARG A 13 17.65 -30.66 -11.32
C ARG A 13 17.73 -30.26 -9.85
N PHE A 14 16.67 -29.67 -9.30
CA PHE A 14 16.57 -29.36 -7.88
C PHE A 14 16.65 -30.63 -7.02
N ALA A 15 15.86 -31.64 -7.35
CA ALA A 15 15.87 -32.92 -6.65
C ALA A 15 17.26 -33.60 -6.67
N GLN A 16 17.90 -33.66 -7.84
CA GLN A 16 19.24 -34.23 -8.00
C GLN A 16 20.30 -33.44 -7.22
N THR A 17 20.23 -32.11 -7.24
CA THR A 17 21.20 -31.25 -6.54
C THR A 17 21.09 -31.44 -5.03
N ILE A 18 19.86 -31.48 -4.49
CA ILE A 18 19.63 -31.74 -3.07
C ILE A 18 20.13 -33.12 -2.67
N GLY A 19 19.80 -34.17 -3.42
CA GLY A 19 20.26 -35.53 -3.15
C GLY A 19 21.79 -35.64 -3.14
N SER A 20 22.46 -35.00 -4.10
CA SER A 20 23.92 -34.98 -4.18
C SER A 20 24.57 -34.22 -3.03
N GLN A 21 24.13 -32.99 -2.75
CA GLN A 21 24.74 -32.14 -1.72
C GLN A 21 24.50 -32.67 -0.30
N THR A 22 23.40 -33.40 -0.09
CA THR A 22 23.09 -34.04 1.19
C THR A 22 23.65 -35.46 1.32
N HIS A 23 24.38 -35.96 0.32
CA HIS A 23 24.86 -37.35 0.27
C HIS A 23 23.73 -38.36 0.51
N GLY A 24 22.54 -38.09 -0.04
CA GLY A 24 21.34 -38.92 0.09
C GLY A 24 20.57 -38.73 1.40
N ALA A 25 20.97 -37.83 2.30
CA ALA A 25 20.22 -37.57 3.53
C ALA A 25 18.86 -36.91 3.28
N LEU A 26 18.72 -36.18 2.16
CA LEU A 26 17.43 -35.72 1.64
C LEU A 26 17.16 -36.34 0.26
N ARG A 27 15.91 -36.74 0.03
CA ARG A 27 15.40 -37.11 -1.29
C ARG A 27 14.18 -36.23 -1.60
N VAL A 28 14.14 -35.69 -2.80
CA VAL A 28 12.98 -34.95 -3.32
C VAL A 28 12.41 -35.77 -4.47
N ASP A 29 11.14 -36.12 -4.38
CA ASP A 29 10.41 -36.84 -5.42
C ASP A 29 9.51 -35.84 -6.18
N VAL A 30 9.63 -35.78 -7.51
CA VAL A 30 8.90 -34.83 -8.35
C VAL A 30 7.64 -35.48 -8.91
N PHE A 31 6.48 -34.86 -8.64
CA PHE A 31 5.17 -35.32 -9.11
C PHE A 31 4.60 -34.35 -10.16
N PRO A 32 4.86 -34.57 -11.46
CA PRO A 32 4.39 -33.68 -12.53
C PRO A 32 2.88 -33.84 -12.77
N GLU A 33 2.34 -33.03 -13.67
CA GLU A 33 0.96 -33.17 -14.21
C GLU A 33 -0.15 -33.23 -13.15
N GLY A 34 0.05 -32.60 -11.99
CA GLY A 34 -0.95 -32.54 -10.93
C GLY A 34 -1.35 -33.92 -10.39
N GLN A 35 -0.42 -34.88 -10.39
CA GLN A 35 -0.64 -36.23 -9.85
C GLN A 35 -1.12 -36.21 -8.40
N LEU A 36 -0.74 -35.19 -7.62
CA LEU A 36 -1.12 -35.01 -6.22
C LEU A 36 -2.39 -34.17 -6.02
N GLY A 37 -3.02 -33.69 -7.10
CA GLY A 37 -4.24 -32.88 -7.04
C GLY A 37 -4.13 -31.56 -7.81
N ASN A 38 -5.17 -30.75 -7.67
CA ASN A 38 -5.17 -29.39 -8.21
C ASN A 38 -4.35 -28.43 -7.32
N ASP A 39 -4.05 -27.25 -7.84
CA ASP A 39 -3.15 -26.29 -7.19
C ASP A 39 -3.60 -25.90 -5.77
N LEU A 40 -4.91 -25.67 -5.56
CA LEU A 40 -5.44 -25.30 -4.24
C LEU A 40 -5.36 -26.45 -3.25
N LYS A 41 -5.68 -27.67 -3.69
CA LYS A 41 -5.57 -28.86 -2.84
C LYS A 41 -4.13 -29.14 -2.43
N MET A 42 -3.17 -28.97 -3.36
CA MET A 42 -1.76 -29.09 -3.04
C MET A 42 -1.30 -28.00 -2.06
N ALA A 43 -1.79 -26.76 -2.20
CA ALA A 43 -1.51 -25.70 -1.23
C ALA A 43 -2.04 -26.09 0.16
N GLU A 44 -3.29 -26.55 0.28
CA GLU A 44 -3.87 -27.03 1.54
C GLU A 44 -3.04 -28.16 2.16
N MET A 45 -2.70 -29.20 1.39
CA MET A 45 -1.85 -30.30 1.86
C MET A 45 -0.50 -29.81 2.38
N ALA A 46 0.12 -28.83 1.72
CA ALA A 46 1.38 -28.28 2.20
C ALA A 46 1.23 -27.49 3.50
N ARG A 47 0.14 -26.74 3.66
CA ARG A 47 -0.16 -26.01 4.91
C ARG A 47 -0.39 -26.97 6.07
N ASP A 48 -1.07 -28.08 5.82
CA ASP A 48 -1.38 -29.11 6.81
C ASP A 48 -0.16 -30.02 7.12
N GLY A 49 0.94 -29.86 6.38
CA GLY A 49 2.15 -30.67 6.54
C GLY A 49 2.01 -32.09 5.97
N GLU A 50 1.14 -32.27 4.99
CA GLU A 50 0.95 -33.52 4.22
C GLU A 50 1.77 -33.53 2.91
N LEU A 51 2.22 -32.35 2.44
CA LEU A 51 3.04 -32.20 1.24
C LEU A 51 4.22 -31.25 1.51
N ASP A 52 5.45 -31.69 1.21
CA ASP A 52 6.66 -30.93 1.54
C ASP A 52 6.82 -29.66 0.73
N ILE A 53 6.71 -29.75 -0.60
CA ILE A 53 7.09 -28.69 -1.54
C ILE A 53 5.98 -28.52 -2.57
N VAL A 54 5.60 -27.27 -2.83
CA VAL A 54 4.62 -26.90 -3.85
C VAL A 54 5.18 -25.86 -4.82
N LEU A 55 4.79 -25.97 -6.08
CA LEU A 55 5.12 -25.02 -7.14
C LEU A 55 3.82 -24.58 -7.82
N ILE A 56 3.28 -23.45 -7.38
CA ILE A 56 1.91 -23.02 -7.69
C ILE A 56 1.93 -21.67 -8.43
N PRO A 57 1.08 -21.45 -9.46
CA PRO A 57 0.95 -20.14 -10.08
C PRO A 57 0.57 -19.08 -9.04
N THR A 58 1.31 -17.97 -9.02
CA THR A 58 1.07 -16.83 -8.11
C THR A 58 -0.37 -16.32 -8.18
N ALA A 59 -0.94 -16.22 -9.38
CA ALA A 59 -2.34 -15.84 -9.57
C ALA A 59 -3.34 -16.79 -8.89
N LYS A 60 -3.10 -18.12 -8.88
CA LYS A 60 -3.96 -19.06 -8.13
C LYS A 60 -3.71 -19.00 -6.62
N MET A 61 -2.44 -18.83 -6.24
CA MET A 61 -2.06 -18.66 -4.84
C MET A 61 -2.64 -17.37 -4.23
N SER A 62 -3.06 -16.41 -5.06
CA SER A 62 -3.72 -15.17 -4.62
C SER A 62 -5.00 -15.37 -3.82
N ILE A 63 -5.66 -16.53 -3.96
CA ILE A 63 -6.83 -16.89 -3.15
C ILE A 63 -6.44 -17.02 -1.66
N LEU A 64 -5.24 -17.54 -1.39
CA LEU A 64 -4.71 -17.69 -0.03
C LEU A 64 -3.90 -16.47 0.41
N LEU A 65 -3.12 -15.91 -0.52
CA LEU A 65 -2.27 -14.75 -0.27
C LEU A 65 -2.45 -13.71 -1.39
N PRO A 66 -3.42 -12.80 -1.27
CA PRO A 66 -3.76 -11.82 -2.32
C PRO A 66 -2.59 -10.97 -2.83
N ALA A 67 -1.55 -10.81 -2.01
CA ALA A 67 -0.35 -10.05 -2.36
C ALA A 67 0.41 -10.60 -3.57
N LEU A 68 0.27 -11.90 -3.87
CA LEU A 68 0.91 -12.53 -5.01
C LEU A 68 0.37 -12.10 -6.38
N GLN A 69 -0.71 -11.30 -6.42
CA GLN A 69 -1.18 -10.63 -7.65
C GLN A 69 -0.19 -9.56 -8.17
N TYR A 70 0.89 -9.27 -7.44
CA TYR A 70 1.95 -8.33 -7.85
C TYR A 70 2.47 -8.54 -9.28
N VAL A 71 2.68 -9.78 -9.71
CA VAL A 71 3.18 -10.09 -11.07
C VAL A 71 2.08 -10.11 -12.13
N ASP A 72 0.81 -10.10 -11.71
CA ASP A 72 -0.34 -10.03 -12.60
C ASP A 72 -0.61 -8.59 -13.06
N LEU A 73 0.04 -7.58 -12.46
CA LEU A 73 -0.12 -6.18 -12.82
C LEU A 73 0.15 -5.93 -14.32
N PRO A 74 -0.87 -5.54 -15.11
CA PRO A 74 -0.74 -5.44 -16.55
C PRO A 74 0.16 -4.27 -16.96
N PHE A 75 1.11 -4.56 -17.83
CA PHE A 75 2.11 -3.66 -18.42
C PHE A 75 3.03 -2.95 -17.42
N TYR A 76 2.99 -3.35 -16.14
CA TYR A 76 3.73 -2.69 -15.06
C TYR A 76 5.23 -2.92 -15.16
N PHE A 77 5.66 -4.13 -15.54
CA PHE A 77 7.06 -4.45 -15.82
C PHE A 77 7.31 -4.37 -17.34
N SER A 78 8.33 -3.60 -17.72
CA SER A 78 8.63 -3.36 -19.14
C SER A 78 9.50 -4.43 -19.80
N SER A 79 10.15 -5.28 -19.00
CA SER A 79 10.99 -6.37 -19.51
C SER A 79 11.15 -7.52 -18.50
N PRO A 80 11.56 -8.71 -18.95
CA PRO A 80 11.94 -9.81 -18.06
C PRO A 80 13.06 -9.45 -17.07
N ASP A 81 14.12 -8.74 -17.51
CA ASP A 81 15.23 -8.34 -16.62
C ASP A 81 14.72 -7.44 -15.48
N MET A 82 13.86 -6.48 -15.80
CA MET A 82 13.26 -5.60 -14.80
C MET A 82 12.42 -6.41 -13.80
N LEU A 83 11.55 -7.30 -14.30
CA LEU A 83 10.73 -8.14 -13.45
C LEU A 83 11.57 -9.05 -12.53
N TYR A 84 12.58 -9.73 -13.09
CA TYR A 84 13.45 -10.64 -12.33
C TYR A 84 14.21 -9.91 -11.24
N ARG A 85 14.70 -8.69 -11.49
CA ARG A 85 15.31 -7.85 -10.44
C ARG A 85 14.34 -7.57 -9.28
N MET A 86 13.05 -7.38 -9.56
CA MET A 86 12.07 -7.16 -8.50
C MET A 86 11.76 -8.45 -7.74
N LEU A 87 11.59 -9.57 -8.45
CA LEU A 87 11.28 -10.87 -7.85
C LEU A 87 12.45 -11.47 -7.05
N ASP A 88 13.68 -11.18 -7.45
CA ASP A 88 14.89 -11.65 -6.76
C ASP A 88 15.39 -10.64 -5.72
N GLY A 89 14.88 -9.41 -5.76
CA GLY A 89 15.23 -8.32 -4.86
C GLY A 89 14.29 -8.19 -3.66
N GLU A 90 14.34 -7.02 -3.03
CA GLU A 90 13.55 -6.72 -1.82
C GLU A 90 12.03 -6.87 -2.02
N PRO A 91 11.40 -6.41 -3.13
CA PRO A 91 9.97 -6.64 -3.35
C PRO A 91 9.58 -8.13 -3.35
N GLY A 92 10.35 -8.97 -4.03
CA GLY A 92 10.15 -10.41 -4.04
C GLY A 92 10.35 -11.05 -2.67
N GLN A 93 11.36 -10.62 -1.92
CA GLN A 93 11.59 -11.11 -0.56
C GLN A 93 10.45 -10.74 0.40
N LEU A 94 9.87 -9.54 0.25
CA LEU A 94 8.67 -9.11 0.99
C LEU A 94 7.43 -9.94 0.60
N LEU A 95 7.30 -10.34 -0.67
CA LEU A 95 6.22 -11.24 -1.10
C LEU A 95 6.39 -12.64 -0.51
N LEU A 96 7.62 -13.19 -0.55
CA LEU A 96 7.92 -14.53 -0.01
C LEU A 96 7.73 -14.58 1.51
N SER A 97 8.08 -13.52 2.25
CA SER A 97 7.90 -13.48 3.70
C SER A 97 6.42 -13.50 4.13
N LYS A 98 5.51 -12.97 3.30
CA LYS A 98 4.07 -13.03 3.58
C LYS A 98 3.49 -14.45 3.51
N LEU A 99 4.19 -15.43 2.92
CA LEU A 99 3.73 -16.83 2.88
C LEU A 99 3.67 -17.49 4.26
N HIS A 100 4.44 -17.00 5.24
CA HIS A 100 4.35 -17.48 6.63
C HIS A 100 2.93 -17.29 7.19
N ALA A 101 2.21 -16.23 6.76
CA ALA A 101 0.84 -16.00 7.19
C ALA A 101 -0.14 -17.09 6.75
N VAL A 102 0.25 -17.91 5.77
CA VAL A 102 -0.52 -19.06 5.31
C VAL A 102 0.18 -20.39 5.62
N GLY A 103 1.21 -20.44 6.47
CA GLY A 103 1.88 -21.67 6.88
C GLY A 103 2.86 -22.24 5.84
N LEU A 104 3.41 -21.39 4.98
CA LEU A 104 4.35 -21.77 3.93
C LEU A 104 5.60 -20.89 3.97
N VAL A 105 6.74 -21.46 3.62
CA VAL A 105 8.01 -20.74 3.45
C VAL A 105 8.33 -20.60 1.98
N GLY A 106 8.32 -19.37 1.46
CA GLY A 106 8.65 -19.09 0.07
C GLY A 106 10.15 -19.21 -0.21
N ALA A 107 10.53 -20.06 -1.16
CA ALA A 107 11.93 -20.26 -1.55
C ALA A 107 12.37 -19.30 -2.66
N THR A 108 11.60 -19.21 -3.75
CA THR A 108 11.91 -18.40 -4.93
C THR A 108 10.70 -18.29 -5.87
N PHE A 109 10.82 -17.48 -6.92
CA PHE A 109 9.87 -17.39 -8.02
C PHE A 109 10.46 -17.97 -9.31
N TRP A 110 9.75 -18.94 -9.89
CA TRP A 110 9.96 -19.43 -11.25
C TRP A 110 8.90 -18.85 -12.18
N GLY A 111 8.95 -19.16 -13.48
CA GLY A 111 7.88 -18.70 -14.37
C GLY A 111 7.84 -19.35 -15.74
N ASN A 112 6.73 -19.11 -16.43
CA ASN A 112 6.42 -19.69 -17.74
C ASN A 112 6.53 -18.70 -18.91
N GLY A 113 7.01 -17.49 -18.65
CA GLY A 113 7.12 -16.41 -19.63
C GLY A 113 5.98 -15.39 -19.53
N PHE A 114 6.03 -14.41 -20.43
CA PHE A 114 4.98 -13.40 -20.55
C PHE A 114 3.73 -13.95 -21.24
N LYS A 115 2.57 -13.57 -20.71
CA LYS A 115 1.25 -13.94 -21.24
C LYS A 115 0.96 -13.20 -22.55
N GLN A 116 0.32 -13.92 -23.46
CA GLN A 116 -0.10 -13.46 -24.78
C GLN A 116 -1.60 -13.66 -24.94
N PHE A 117 -2.26 -12.82 -25.74
CA PHE A 117 -3.69 -12.99 -26.04
C PHE A 117 -3.87 -13.98 -27.18
N THR A 118 -4.87 -14.86 -27.08
CA THR A 118 -5.38 -15.61 -28.23
C THR A 118 -6.87 -15.40 -28.37
N ALA A 119 -7.35 -15.31 -29.61
CA ALA A 119 -8.76 -15.17 -29.94
C ALA A 119 -9.04 -15.73 -31.34
N ASN A 120 -10.30 -15.69 -31.76
CA ASN A 120 -10.68 -15.93 -33.16
C ASN A 120 -10.77 -14.66 -34.02
N ARG A 121 -10.17 -13.56 -33.54
CA ARG A 121 -9.99 -12.28 -34.24
C ARG A 121 -8.68 -11.64 -33.81
N SER A 122 -8.18 -10.68 -34.59
CA SER A 122 -7.01 -9.88 -34.17
C SER A 122 -7.37 -8.97 -33.01
N ILE A 123 -6.42 -8.76 -32.08
CA ILE A 123 -6.55 -7.81 -30.97
C ILE A 123 -5.43 -6.78 -31.11
N HIS A 124 -5.81 -5.51 -31.18
CA HIS A 124 -4.91 -4.36 -31.33
C HIS A 124 -5.18 -3.28 -30.29
N THR A 125 -6.42 -3.17 -29.83
CA THR A 125 -6.91 -2.11 -28.96
C THR A 125 -7.79 -2.68 -27.83
N PRO A 126 -7.99 -1.94 -26.73
CA PRO A 126 -8.93 -2.33 -25.68
C PRO A 126 -10.33 -2.65 -26.20
N GLU A 127 -10.82 -1.91 -27.19
CA GLU A 127 -12.15 -2.06 -27.78
C GLU A 127 -12.36 -3.44 -28.44
N ASP A 128 -11.28 -4.10 -28.86
CA ASP A 128 -11.33 -5.47 -29.41
C ASP A 128 -11.70 -6.54 -28.37
N PHE A 129 -11.78 -6.18 -27.08
CA PHE A 129 -12.26 -7.04 -26.00
C PHE A 129 -13.74 -6.84 -25.68
N HIS A 130 -14.40 -5.81 -26.23
CA HIS A 130 -15.79 -5.49 -25.89
C HIS A 130 -16.72 -6.70 -26.09
N ASP A 131 -17.47 -7.04 -25.04
CA ASP A 131 -18.41 -8.17 -24.91
C ASP A 131 -17.80 -9.58 -25.09
N LEU A 132 -16.49 -9.67 -25.30
CA LEU A 132 -15.79 -10.93 -25.55
C LEU A 132 -15.77 -11.78 -24.28
N LYS A 133 -16.14 -13.06 -24.37
CA LYS A 133 -15.98 -13.99 -23.24
C LYS A 133 -14.52 -14.41 -23.15
N VAL A 134 -13.80 -13.90 -22.15
CA VAL A 134 -12.37 -14.17 -21.98
C VAL A 134 -12.18 -15.17 -20.85
N ARG A 135 -11.53 -16.30 -21.14
CA ARG A 135 -11.09 -17.20 -20.09
C ARG A 135 -9.96 -16.57 -19.30
N VAL A 136 -10.09 -16.56 -17.98
CA VAL A 136 -9.07 -16.07 -17.04
C VAL A 136 -8.70 -17.13 -16.00
N MET A 137 -7.56 -16.94 -15.34
CA MET A 137 -7.25 -17.65 -14.11
C MET A 137 -8.08 -17.08 -12.94
N GLN A 138 -8.23 -17.85 -11.85
CA GLN A 138 -8.85 -17.37 -10.63
C GLN A 138 -7.94 -16.34 -9.94
N SER A 139 -8.08 -15.07 -10.32
CA SER A 139 -7.37 -13.92 -9.76
C SER A 139 -8.28 -12.69 -9.93
N ARG A 140 -8.51 -11.95 -8.85
CA ARG A 140 -9.37 -10.76 -8.88
C ARG A 140 -8.81 -9.71 -9.80
N LEU A 141 -7.50 -9.49 -9.76
CA LEU A 141 -6.82 -8.53 -10.62
C LEU A 141 -7.00 -8.86 -12.09
N ILE A 142 -6.85 -10.13 -12.49
CA ILE A 142 -7.03 -10.54 -13.89
C ILE A 142 -8.51 -10.41 -14.31
N MET A 143 -9.47 -10.71 -13.42
CA MET A 143 -10.88 -10.47 -13.71
C MET A 143 -11.15 -8.98 -13.94
N ASP A 144 -10.68 -8.11 -13.05
CA ASP A 144 -10.83 -6.65 -13.16
C ASP A 144 -10.14 -6.12 -14.43
N GLN A 145 -8.95 -6.64 -14.78
CA GLN A 145 -8.24 -6.32 -16.03
C GLN A 145 -9.12 -6.50 -17.27
N TYR A 146 -9.78 -7.66 -17.43
CA TYR A 146 -10.61 -7.89 -18.61
C TYR A 146 -11.97 -7.19 -18.53
N ALA A 147 -12.54 -7.03 -17.33
CA ALA A 147 -13.75 -6.24 -17.14
C ALA A 147 -13.53 -4.78 -17.58
N ASP A 148 -12.37 -4.18 -17.24
CA ASP A 148 -12.02 -2.82 -17.64
C ASP A 148 -11.83 -2.66 -19.16
N LEU A 149 -11.41 -3.73 -19.83
CA LEU A 149 -11.34 -3.80 -21.29
C LEU A 149 -12.73 -4.06 -21.93
N GLY A 150 -13.79 -4.14 -21.14
CA GLY A 150 -15.16 -4.37 -21.62
C GLY A 150 -15.47 -5.83 -21.96
N ALA A 151 -14.60 -6.77 -21.59
CA ALA A 151 -14.82 -8.20 -21.75
C ALA A 151 -15.64 -8.80 -20.60
N LYS A 152 -16.09 -10.05 -20.80
CA LYS A 152 -16.73 -10.90 -19.80
C LYS A 152 -15.71 -11.96 -19.34
N PRO A 153 -14.94 -11.70 -18.26
CA PRO A 153 -13.99 -12.68 -17.75
C PRO A 153 -14.73 -13.89 -17.15
N ILE A 154 -14.31 -15.10 -17.53
CA ILE A 154 -14.85 -16.36 -17.02
C ILE A 154 -13.69 -17.21 -16.47
N PRO A 155 -13.65 -17.48 -15.15
CA PRO A 155 -12.64 -18.36 -14.59
C PRO A 155 -12.90 -19.80 -15.03
N ILE A 156 -11.96 -20.40 -15.77
CA ILE A 156 -12.02 -21.80 -16.21
C ILE A 156 -10.73 -22.50 -15.86
N GLU A 157 -10.84 -23.73 -15.35
CA GLU A 157 -9.69 -24.54 -14.96
C GLU A 157 -8.77 -24.83 -16.13
N PHE A 158 -7.47 -24.90 -15.83
CA PHE A 158 -6.43 -24.91 -16.87
C PHE A 158 -6.59 -26.06 -17.88
N ARG A 159 -7.05 -27.23 -17.42
CA ARG A 159 -7.25 -28.41 -18.28
C ARG A 159 -8.47 -28.31 -19.19
N GLU A 160 -9.44 -27.47 -18.82
CA GLU A 160 -10.71 -27.33 -19.54
C GLU A 160 -10.64 -26.24 -20.63
N ILE A 161 -9.55 -25.44 -20.67
CA ILE A 161 -9.41 -24.30 -21.58
C ILE A 161 -9.63 -24.68 -23.04
N ARG A 162 -8.95 -25.73 -23.53
CA ARG A 162 -9.02 -26.12 -24.94
C ARG A 162 -10.46 -26.49 -25.33
N GLN A 163 -11.13 -27.25 -24.47
CA GLN A 163 -12.51 -27.68 -24.71
C GLN A 163 -13.46 -26.47 -24.66
N ALA A 164 -13.32 -25.61 -23.66
CA ALA A 164 -14.14 -24.41 -23.51
C ALA A 164 -14.00 -23.42 -24.70
N LEU A 165 -12.80 -23.30 -25.27
CA LEU A 165 -12.57 -22.53 -26.51
C LEU A 165 -13.16 -23.22 -27.74
N ALA A 166 -13.02 -24.55 -27.85
CA ALA A 166 -13.56 -25.33 -28.96
C ALA A 166 -15.10 -25.28 -28.99
N ASP A 167 -15.73 -25.32 -27.82
CA ASP A 167 -17.19 -25.29 -27.65
C ASP A 167 -17.77 -23.87 -27.67
N GLY A 168 -16.92 -22.83 -27.73
CA GLY A 168 -17.36 -21.43 -27.74
C GLY A 168 -17.94 -20.94 -26.41
N VAL A 169 -17.66 -21.63 -25.30
CA VAL A 169 -17.98 -21.16 -23.94
C VAL A 169 -17.25 -19.85 -23.67
N VAL A 170 -16.00 -19.78 -24.13
CA VAL A 170 -15.14 -18.60 -24.16
C VAL A 170 -14.57 -18.41 -25.57
N GLU A 171 -14.25 -17.18 -25.92
CA GLU A 171 -13.86 -16.78 -27.28
C GLU A 171 -12.40 -16.33 -27.35
N ALA A 172 -11.80 -16.03 -26.20
CA ALA A 172 -10.40 -15.64 -26.06
C ALA A 172 -9.84 -16.07 -24.71
N GLN A 173 -8.51 -16.02 -24.58
CA GLN A 173 -7.80 -16.29 -23.33
C GLN A 173 -6.41 -15.62 -23.32
N GLU A 174 -5.78 -15.62 -22.15
CA GLU A 174 -4.37 -15.28 -21.98
C GLU A 174 -3.55 -16.45 -21.41
N ASN A 175 -2.37 -16.66 -21.99
CA ASN A 175 -1.36 -17.56 -21.42
C ASN A 175 -0.01 -17.31 -22.10
N PRO A 176 1.11 -17.76 -21.49
CA PRO A 176 2.40 -17.78 -22.18
C PRO A 176 2.42 -18.76 -23.35
N LEU A 177 3.37 -18.57 -24.28
CA LEU A 177 3.51 -19.41 -25.49
C LEU A 177 3.66 -20.89 -25.15
N SER A 178 4.38 -21.20 -24.07
CA SER A 178 4.56 -22.56 -23.56
C SER A 178 3.24 -23.25 -23.25
N ALA A 179 2.32 -22.57 -22.55
CA ALA A 179 1.00 -23.08 -22.22
C ALA A 179 0.08 -23.16 -23.46
N ILE A 180 0.17 -22.18 -24.36
CA ILE A 180 -0.59 -22.18 -25.63
C ILE A 180 -0.21 -23.38 -26.51
N ALA A 181 1.08 -23.71 -26.57
CA ALA A 181 1.59 -24.87 -27.29
C ALA A 181 1.21 -26.18 -26.60
N ALA A 182 1.53 -26.32 -25.30
CA ALA A 182 1.32 -27.56 -24.54
C ALA A 182 -0.15 -28.00 -24.47
N MET A 183 -1.08 -27.04 -24.34
CA MET A 183 -2.51 -27.33 -24.27
C MET A 183 -3.19 -27.39 -25.65
N GLY A 184 -2.45 -27.24 -26.75
CA GLY A 184 -3.04 -27.26 -28.09
C GLY A 184 -4.04 -26.12 -28.35
N ILE A 185 -3.93 -24.99 -27.63
CA ILE A 185 -4.84 -23.83 -27.76
C ILE A 185 -4.78 -23.25 -29.18
N HIS A 186 -3.57 -23.23 -29.77
CA HIS A 186 -3.32 -22.80 -31.14
C HIS A 186 -4.05 -23.62 -32.22
N GLN A 187 -4.62 -24.78 -31.88
CA GLN A 187 -5.42 -25.60 -32.81
C GLN A 187 -6.89 -25.16 -32.87
N VAL A 188 -7.36 -24.41 -31.86
CA VAL A 188 -8.76 -23.99 -31.70
C VAL A 188 -8.91 -22.47 -31.64
N GLN A 189 -7.81 -21.73 -31.87
CA GLN A 189 -7.75 -20.27 -31.90
C GLN A 189 -6.98 -19.82 -33.13
N SER A 190 -7.59 -18.96 -33.95
CA SER A 190 -7.01 -18.55 -35.23
C SER A 190 -5.99 -17.39 -35.15
N HIS A 191 -5.97 -16.64 -34.05
CA HIS A 191 -5.09 -15.47 -33.86
C HIS A 191 -4.34 -15.53 -32.53
N LEU A 192 -3.08 -15.06 -32.56
CA LEU A 192 -2.22 -14.84 -31.40
C LEU A 192 -1.69 -13.41 -31.46
N THR A 193 -1.93 -12.64 -30.40
CA THR A 193 -1.37 -11.30 -30.23
C THR A 193 -0.27 -11.35 -29.17
N LEU A 194 0.96 -11.08 -29.60
CA LEU A 194 2.11 -10.89 -28.73
C LEU A 194 1.97 -9.55 -28.00
N SER A 195 1.41 -9.62 -26.80
CA SER A 195 1.07 -8.49 -25.94
C SER A 195 2.10 -8.23 -24.85
N ASP A 196 2.80 -9.26 -24.38
CA ASP A 196 3.74 -9.21 -23.25
C ASP A 196 3.18 -8.43 -22.04
N HIS A 197 1.88 -8.61 -21.75
CA HIS A 197 1.15 -7.71 -20.85
C HIS A 197 1.32 -8.06 -19.37
N ALA A 198 1.54 -9.32 -19.00
CA ALA A 198 1.80 -9.72 -17.62
C ALA A 198 2.55 -11.06 -17.58
N TYR A 199 3.21 -11.37 -16.47
CA TYR A 199 4.09 -12.54 -16.37
C TYR A 199 3.43 -13.67 -15.58
N LEU A 200 3.50 -14.90 -16.08
CA LEU A 200 3.01 -16.06 -15.36
C LEU A 200 4.11 -16.59 -14.42
N ALA A 201 4.19 -16.03 -13.21
CA ALA A 201 5.11 -16.52 -12.17
C ALA A 201 4.51 -17.68 -11.37
N TYR A 202 5.38 -18.56 -10.90
CA TYR A 202 5.09 -19.62 -9.95
C TYR A 202 5.90 -19.39 -8.68
N VAL A 203 5.27 -19.58 -7.53
CA VAL A 203 5.97 -19.58 -6.25
C VAL A 203 6.37 -21.01 -5.92
N LEU A 204 7.67 -21.23 -5.70
CA LEU A 204 8.17 -22.45 -5.08
C LEU A 204 8.15 -22.22 -3.57
N ALA A 205 7.30 -22.96 -2.87
CA ALA A 205 7.12 -22.85 -1.43
C ALA A 205 7.25 -24.21 -0.75
N ILE A 206 7.67 -24.19 0.50
CA ILE A 206 7.86 -25.37 1.34
C ILE A 206 6.88 -25.27 2.51
N SER A 207 6.30 -26.39 2.92
CA SER A 207 5.51 -26.47 4.15
C SER A 207 6.32 -25.98 5.35
N GLU A 208 5.83 -24.99 6.08
CA GLU A 208 6.51 -24.47 7.26
C GLU A 208 6.64 -25.55 8.35
N THR A 209 5.58 -26.33 8.56
CA THR A 209 5.54 -27.43 9.52
C THR A 209 6.58 -28.51 9.22
N LEU A 210 6.75 -28.89 7.96
CA LEU A 210 7.71 -29.92 7.57
C LEU A 210 9.14 -29.39 7.54
N LEU A 211 9.33 -28.15 7.04
CA LEU A 211 10.64 -27.51 7.02
C LEU A 211 11.22 -27.38 8.44
N ALA A 212 10.38 -27.02 9.43
CA ALA A 212 10.78 -26.89 10.83
C ALA A 212 11.28 -28.21 11.47
N ARG A 213 10.94 -29.37 10.90
CA ARG A 213 11.44 -30.68 11.37
C ARG A 213 12.85 -31.00 10.90
N LEU A 214 13.33 -30.31 9.86
CA LEU A 214 14.67 -30.52 9.32
C LEU A 214 15.72 -29.73 10.13
N PRO A 215 16.96 -30.23 10.24
CA PRO A 215 18.08 -29.43 10.74
C PRO A 215 18.23 -28.12 9.96
N HIS A 216 18.60 -27.03 10.64
CA HIS A 216 18.75 -25.70 10.02
C HIS A 216 19.63 -25.71 8.76
N VAL A 217 20.72 -26.48 8.76
CA VAL A 217 21.60 -26.63 7.58
C VAL A 217 20.85 -27.17 6.37
N GLN A 218 19.96 -28.15 6.57
CA GLN A 218 19.13 -28.72 5.51
C GLN A 218 18.03 -27.76 5.06
N GLN A 219 17.44 -26.99 5.98
CA GLN A 219 16.48 -25.93 5.64
C GLN A 219 17.12 -24.88 4.73
N THR A 220 18.30 -24.36 5.12
CA THR A 220 19.07 -23.40 4.34
C THR A 220 19.41 -23.97 2.97
N LEU A 221 19.88 -25.22 2.90
CA LEU A 221 20.23 -25.88 1.65
C LEU A 221 19.05 -25.94 0.65
N LEU A 222 17.85 -26.29 1.11
CA LEU A 222 16.65 -26.32 0.26
C LEU A 222 16.35 -24.94 -0.33
N LEU A 223 16.37 -23.90 0.51
CA LEU A 223 16.06 -22.53 0.10
C LEU A 223 17.12 -21.96 -0.85
N GLU A 224 18.41 -22.16 -0.55
CA GLU A 224 19.52 -21.68 -1.38
C GLU A 224 19.62 -22.42 -2.72
N THR A 225 19.35 -23.74 -2.74
CA THR A 225 19.36 -24.53 -3.98
C THR A 225 18.25 -24.08 -4.92
N ALA A 226 17.05 -23.83 -4.39
CA ALA A 226 15.94 -23.26 -5.14
C ALA A 226 16.32 -21.92 -5.81
N LYS A 227 16.93 -21.01 -5.05
CA LYS A 227 17.42 -19.73 -5.57
C LYS A 227 18.49 -19.92 -6.65
N THR A 228 19.46 -20.81 -6.43
CA THR A 228 20.56 -21.08 -7.37
C THR A 228 20.09 -21.68 -8.70
N ILE A 229 19.01 -22.46 -8.69
CA ILE A 229 18.43 -23.07 -9.90
C ILE A 229 17.52 -22.10 -10.68
N THR A 230 17.05 -21.04 -10.03
CA THR A 230 16.11 -20.07 -10.63
C THR A 230 16.61 -19.46 -11.95
N PRO A 231 17.87 -19.02 -12.09
CA PRO A 231 18.39 -18.52 -13.37
C PRO A 231 18.32 -19.56 -14.49
N PHE A 232 18.68 -20.81 -14.21
CA PHE A 232 18.61 -21.91 -15.18
C PHE A 232 17.15 -22.16 -15.63
N GLN A 233 16.20 -22.15 -14.70
CA GLN A 233 14.78 -22.32 -15.03
C GLN A 233 14.29 -21.22 -15.99
N ARG A 234 14.66 -19.96 -15.73
CA ARG A 234 14.27 -18.82 -16.56
C ARG A 234 14.95 -18.83 -17.92
N GLU A 235 16.22 -19.23 -17.98
CA GLU A 235 16.96 -19.41 -19.24
C GLU A 235 16.34 -20.52 -20.09
N GLU A 236 16.01 -21.66 -19.50
CA GLU A 236 15.33 -22.76 -20.20
C GLU A 236 13.95 -22.35 -20.71
N THR A 237 13.25 -21.49 -19.98
CA THR A 237 11.96 -20.93 -20.42
C THR A 237 12.16 -20.06 -21.66
N ALA A 238 13.07 -19.09 -21.59
CA ALA A 238 13.37 -18.18 -22.70
C ALA A 238 13.89 -18.92 -23.95
N ARG A 239 14.77 -19.91 -23.77
CA ARG A 239 15.35 -20.73 -24.86
C ARG A 239 14.27 -21.43 -25.68
N ARG A 240 13.16 -21.81 -25.06
CA ARG A 240 12.08 -22.59 -25.69
C ARG A 240 10.97 -21.71 -26.29
N GLU A 241 10.90 -20.42 -25.96
CA GLU A 241 9.84 -19.53 -26.45
C GLU A 241 9.80 -19.44 -27.98
N GLU A 242 10.96 -19.31 -28.63
CA GLU A 242 11.04 -19.25 -30.10
C GLU A 242 10.54 -20.54 -30.76
N GLN A 243 10.82 -21.70 -30.14
CA GLN A 243 10.33 -22.99 -30.63
C GLN A 243 8.80 -23.06 -30.57
N PHE A 244 8.20 -22.62 -29.46
CA PHE A 244 6.74 -22.57 -29.33
C PHE A 244 6.12 -21.58 -30.31
N LEU A 245 6.75 -20.43 -30.56
CA LEU A 245 6.27 -19.46 -31.54
C LEU A 245 6.27 -20.05 -32.97
N GLN A 246 7.34 -20.78 -33.33
CA GLN A 246 7.43 -21.47 -34.62
C GLN A 246 6.37 -22.56 -34.75
N GLN A 247 6.17 -23.38 -33.71
CA GLN A 247 5.11 -24.39 -33.68
C GLN A 247 3.73 -23.77 -33.90
N ILE A 248 3.40 -22.69 -33.19
CA ILE A 248 2.12 -21.99 -33.31
C ILE A 248 1.95 -21.42 -34.73
N ARG A 249 3.01 -20.85 -35.31
CA ARG A 249 2.99 -20.33 -36.69
C ARG A 249 2.77 -21.44 -37.72
N GLN A 250 3.41 -22.60 -37.56
CA GLN A 250 3.25 -23.75 -38.44
C GLN A 250 1.83 -24.35 -38.41
N ALA A 251 1.10 -24.16 -37.30
CA ALA A 251 -0.31 -24.54 -37.19
C ALA A 251 -1.27 -23.59 -37.93
N GLY A 252 -0.75 -22.55 -38.61
CA GLY A 252 -1.56 -21.62 -39.41
C GLY A 252 -2.17 -20.46 -38.63
N VAL A 253 -1.78 -20.27 -37.36
CA VAL A 253 -2.24 -19.15 -36.53
C VAL A 253 -1.67 -17.83 -37.06
N ARG A 254 -2.53 -16.80 -37.16
CA ARG A 254 -2.10 -15.44 -37.51
C ARG A 254 -1.51 -14.77 -36.28
N ILE A 255 -0.25 -14.37 -36.37
CA ILE A 255 0.49 -13.79 -35.25
C ILE A 255 0.70 -12.30 -35.52
N ASN A 256 0.19 -11.45 -34.62
CA ASN A 256 0.49 -10.03 -34.56
C ASN A 256 1.23 -9.69 -33.26
N ARG A 257 1.91 -8.54 -33.20
CA ARG A 257 2.54 -8.01 -31.99
C ARG A 257 1.98 -6.61 -31.77
N LEU A 258 1.68 -6.28 -30.51
CA LEU A 258 1.32 -4.90 -30.17
C LEU A 258 2.50 -3.98 -30.47
N THR A 259 2.24 -2.95 -31.25
CA THR A 259 3.15 -1.82 -31.42
C THR A 259 3.30 -1.06 -30.11
N GLU A 260 4.34 -0.22 -29.99
CA GLU A 260 4.53 0.60 -28.80
C GLU A 260 3.34 1.54 -28.53
N GLN A 261 2.70 2.04 -29.60
CA GLN A 261 1.51 2.90 -29.50
C GLN A 261 0.31 2.13 -28.97
N GLU A 262 0.02 0.94 -29.51
CA GLU A 262 -1.06 0.07 -29.02
C GLU A 262 -0.81 -0.34 -27.57
N ARG A 263 0.43 -0.74 -27.24
CA ARG A 263 0.84 -1.06 -25.86
C ARG A 263 0.61 0.11 -24.90
N ALA A 264 0.93 1.34 -25.32
CA ALA A 264 0.70 2.54 -24.52
C ALA A 264 -0.79 2.82 -24.30
N VAL A 265 -1.66 2.50 -25.27
CA VAL A 265 -3.13 2.61 -25.10
C VAL A 265 -3.61 1.64 -24.02
N PHE A 266 -3.21 0.37 -24.08
CA PHE A 266 -3.53 -0.61 -23.03
C PHE A 266 -2.97 -0.21 -21.66
N THR A 267 -1.70 0.21 -21.60
CA THR A 267 -1.06 0.66 -20.36
C THR A 267 -1.85 1.81 -19.75
N ARG A 268 -2.28 2.80 -20.56
CA ARG A 268 -3.08 3.93 -20.08
C ARG A 268 -4.45 3.50 -19.55
N LYS A 269 -5.12 2.58 -20.25
CA LYS A 269 -6.44 2.05 -19.88
C LYS A 269 -6.39 1.30 -18.54
N LEU A 270 -5.34 0.52 -18.32
CA LEU A 270 -5.21 -0.39 -17.18
C LEU A 270 -4.34 0.15 -16.03
N ARG A 271 -3.73 1.34 -16.18
CA ARG A 271 -2.78 1.90 -15.19
C ARG A 271 -3.36 2.00 -13.78
N HIS A 272 -4.67 2.18 -13.65
CA HIS A 272 -5.33 2.40 -12.37
C HIS A 272 -5.37 1.12 -11.51
N LEU A 273 -5.23 -0.06 -12.13
CA LEU A 273 -5.20 -1.34 -11.41
C LEU A 273 -4.03 -1.45 -10.43
N SER A 274 -2.86 -0.88 -10.75
CA SER A 274 -1.74 -0.87 -9.80
C SER A 274 -2.04 -0.03 -8.57
N LEU A 275 -2.83 1.03 -8.71
CA LEU A 275 -3.27 1.89 -7.60
C LEU A 275 -4.39 1.23 -6.79
N GLN A 276 -5.35 0.61 -7.47
CA GLN A 276 -6.47 -0.09 -6.84
C GLN A 276 -6.00 -1.31 -6.03
N PHE A 277 -5.04 -2.06 -6.56
CA PHE A 277 -4.51 -3.26 -5.91
C PHE A 277 -3.32 -2.98 -4.99
N GLU A 278 -2.86 -1.74 -4.85
CA GLU A 278 -1.71 -1.41 -3.99
C GLU A 278 -1.93 -1.84 -2.53
N GLU A 279 -3.13 -1.61 -1.98
CA GLU A 279 -3.44 -2.06 -0.62
C GLU A 279 -3.43 -3.59 -0.50
N VAL A 280 -3.93 -4.28 -1.52
CA VAL A 280 -4.02 -5.75 -1.58
C VAL A 280 -2.63 -6.38 -1.71
N ILE A 281 -1.76 -5.75 -2.50
CA ILE A 281 -0.38 -6.18 -2.73
C ILE A 281 0.50 -5.85 -1.53
N GLY A 282 0.35 -4.65 -0.98
CA GLY A 282 1.22 -4.05 0.02
C GLY A 282 1.85 -2.79 -0.54
N SER A 283 1.57 -1.64 0.09
CA SER A 283 2.13 -0.37 -0.32
C SER A 283 3.65 -0.30 -0.08
N ASP A 284 4.15 -1.04 0.90
CA ASP A 284 5.58 -1.29 1.11
C ASP A 284 6.23 -1.96 -0.11
N ILE A 285 5.59 -2.98 -0.68
CA ILE A 285 6.09 -3.69 -1.86
C ILE A 285 6.04 -2.79 -3.09
N ILE A 286 4.90 -2.15 -3.36
CA ILE A 286 4.75 -1.26 -4.52
C ILE A 286 5.71 -0.08 -4.44
N SER A 287 5.84 0.55 -3.27
CA SER A 287 6.76 1.68 -3.09
C SER A 287 8.21 1.25 -3.26
N LYS A 288 8.58 0.06 -2.75
CA LYS A 288 9.93 -0.45 -2.96
C LYS A 288 10.22 -0.75 -4.43
N THR A 289 9.23 -1.27 -5.14
CA THR A 289 9.34 -1.46 -6.59
C THR A 289 9.53 -0.14 -7.31
N GLU A 290 8.74 0.87 -7.00
CA GLU A 290 8.85 2.22 -7.56
C GLU A 290 10.22 2.87 -7.27
N GLU A 291 10.75 2.68 -6.06
CA GLU A 291 12.11 3.11 -5.69
C GLU A 291 13.17 2.48 -6.60
N LEU A 292 13.13 1.15 -6.77
CA LEU A 292 14.11 0.44 -7.59
C LEU A 292 13.97 0.80 -9.08
N LEU A 293 12.75 1.01 -9.56
CA LEU A 293 12.48 1.47 -10.92
C LEU A 293 13.01 2.89 -11.15
N PHE A 294 12.77 3.81 -10.21
CA PHE A 294 13.29 5.18 -10.26
C PHE A 294 14.82 5.19 -10.34
N ASN A 295 15.49 4.41 -9.48
CA ASN A 295 16.94 4.29 -9.48
C ASN A 295 17.48 3.71 -10.80
N TRP A 296 16.78 2.73 -11.38
CA TRP A 296 17.15 2.12 -12.66
C TRP A 296 17.01 3.12 -13.82
N GLN A 297 15.92 3.89 -13.86
CA GLN A 297 15.69 4.91 -14.89
C GLN A 297 16.68 6.08 -14.76
N SER A 298 16.93 6.56 -13.55
CA SER A 298 17.87 7.64 -13.26
C SER A 298 19.29 7.30 -13.73
N ARG A 299 19.75 6.05 -13.53
CA ARG A 299 21.05 5.56 -14.03
C ARG A 299 21.16 5.56 -15.55
N GLN A 300 20.05 5.53 -16.27
CA GLN A 300 20.02 5.62 -17.73
C GLN A 300 19.93 7.06 -18.25
N GLY A 301 20.02 8.07 -17.37
CA GLY A 301 19.84 9.48 -17.75
C GLY A 301 18.42 9.81 -18.19
N LYS A 302 17.44 8.97 -17.84
CA LYS A 302 16.02 9.18 -18.15
C LYS A 302 15.36 9.82 -16.93
N GLY A 303 14.89 11.06 -17.07
CA GLY A 303 14.08 11.73 -16.04
C GLY A 303 14.01 13.24 -16.26
N ASN A 304 12.82 13.76 -16.54
CA ASN A 304 12.54 15.21 -16.57
C ASN A 304 11.59 15.62 -15.42
N GLU A 305 11.33 14.73 -14.47
CA GLU A 305 10.36 14.93 -13.40
C GLU A 305 10.93 15.81 -12.28
N ILE A 306 10.06 16.56 -11.60
CA ILE A 306 10.34 17.18 -10.31
C ILE A 306 9.86 16.19 -9.24
N VAL A 307 10.77 15.70 -8.41
CA VAL A 307 10.45 14.61 -7.47
C VAL A 307 10.11 15.19 -6.10
N VAL A 308 9.05 14.66 -5.50
CA VAL A 308 8.72 14.85 -4.09
C VAL A 308 8.92 13.51 -3.39
N GLY A 309 9.76 13.51 -2.34
CA GLY A 309 9.91 12.34 -1.49
C GLY A 309 8.68 12.17 -0.60
N LEU A 310 8.34 10.93 -0.24
CA LEU A 310 7.39 10.64 0.83
C LEU A 310 8.04 9.61 1.76
N ASP A 311 8.07 9.90 3.06
CA ASP A 311 8.46 8.92 4.06
C ASP A 311 7.36 8.77 5.11
N THR A 312 6.79 7.57 5.16
CA THR A 312 5.67 7.24 6.05
C THR A 312 5.59 5.73 6.27
N ALA A 313 4.86 5.28 7.29
CA ALA A 313 4.57 3.86 7.48
C ALA A 313 3.64 3.33 6.36
N LEU A 314 4.16 2.45 5.50
CA LEU A 314 3.47 1.81 4.37
C LEU A 314 3.30 0.30 4.54
N SER A 315 3.91 -0.28 5.59
CA SER A 315 3.70 -1.66 6.02
C SER A 315 2.99 -1.75 7.38
N GLN A 316 2.72 -2.99 7.78
CA GLN A 316 2.12 -3.33 9.06
C GLN A 316 0.75 -2.66 9.25
N THR A 317 0.31 -2.56 10.50
CA THR A 317 -1.00 -2.02 10.89
C THR A 317 -1.21 -0.55 10.55
N ARG A 318 -0.14 0.20 10.33
CA ARG A 318 -0.17 1.63 10.00
C ARG A 318 -0.21 1.90 8.48
N ALA A 319 -0.07 0.87 7.65
CA ALA A 319 -0.05 0.96 6.19
C ALA A 319 -1.20 1.77 5.61
N ARG A 320 -2.44 1.57 6.07
CA ARG A 320 -3.62 2.28 5.56
C ARG A 320 -3.54 3.80 5.76
N ALA A 321 -2.98 4.26 6.88
CA ALA A 321 -2.81 5.68 7.16
C ALA A 321 -1.72 6.32 6.28
N GLY A 322 -0.61 5.62 6.03
CA GLY A 322 0.42 6.09 5.10
C GLY A 322 -0.02 6.02 3.64
N LEU A 323 -0.76 4.98 3.25
CA LEU A 323 -1.33 4.86 1.91
C LEU A 323 -2.32 6.00 1.62
N ALA A 324 -3.09 6.45 2.60
CA ALA A 324 -3.95 7.63 2.44
C ALA A 324 -3.15 8.89 2.07
N ILE A 325 -2.02 9.14 2.75
CA ILE A 325 -1.11 10.26 2.43
C ILE A 325 -0.56 10.10 1.01
N LYS A 326 -0.10 8.89 0.66
CA LYS A 326 0.42 8.56 -0.67
C LYS A 326 -0.62 8.81 -1.78
N GLN A 327 -1.87 8.38 -1.57
CA GLN A 327 -2.96 8.59 -2.52
C GLN A 327 -3.34 10.07 -2.66
N GLY A 328 -3.38 10.82 -1.56
CA GLY A 328 -3.66 12.26 -1.58
C GLY A 328 -2.62 13.05 -2.37
N ALA A 329 -1.34 12.75 -2.12
CA ALA A 329 -0.23 13.32 -2.87
C ALA A 329 -0.29 12.98 -4.36
N ARG A 330 -0.52 11.70 -4.71
CA ARG A 330 -0.66 11.26 -6.10
C ARG A 330 -1.81 11.91 -6.83
N LEU A 331 -2.96 12.10 -6.17
CA LEU A 331 -4.10 12.75 -6.80
C LEU A 331 -3.80 14.22 -7.10
N ALA A 332 -3.19 14.95 -6.16
CA ALA A 332 -2.78 16.32 -6.39
C ALA A 332 -1.77 16.42 -7.55
N MET A 333 -0.75 15.56 -7.57
CA MET A 333 0.22 15.49 -8.67
C MET A 333 -0.45 15.15 -10.01
N HIS A 334 -1.45 14.26 -10.00
CA HIS A 334 -2.20 13.91 -11.21
C HIS A 334 -2.90 15.13 -11.80
N GLU A 335 -3.61 15.91 -11.00
CA GLU A 335 -4.25 17.16 -11.41
C GLU A 335 -3.24 18.17 -11.96
N ILE A 336 -2.14 18.37 -11.24
CA ILE A 336 -1.06 19.30 -11.63
C ILE A 336 -0.42 18.87 -12.95
N ASN A 337 -0.15 17.57 -13.12
CA ASN A 337 0.46 17.01 -14.33
C ASN A 337 -0.47 17.10 -15.54
N GLN A 338 -1.79 16.88 -15.35
CA GLN A 338 -2.77 17.12 -16.41
C GLN A 338 -2.81 18.60 -16.86
N ALA A 339 -2.51 19.53 -15.95
CA ALA A 339 -2.41 20.96 -16.24
C ALA A 339 -1.04 21.39 -16.83
N GLY A 340 -0.18 20.45 -17.20
CA GLY A 340 1.15 20.73 -17.79
C GLY A 340 2.32 20.66 -16.80
N GLY A 341 2.06 20.24 -15.56
CA GLY A 341 3.07 20.11 -14.51
C GLY A 341 3.49 21.46 -13.91
N VAL A 342 4.69 21.51 -13.36
CA VAL A 342 5.28 22.70 -12.74
C VAL A 342 6.56 23.05 -13.48
N LEU A 343 6.69 24.31 -13.91
CA LEU A 343 7.78 24.75 -14.80
C LEU A 343 7.87 23.90 -16.09
N GLY A 344 6.73 23.42 -16.60
CA GLY A 344 6.65 22.54 -17.78
C GLY A 344 7.11 21.10 -17.55
N ARG A 345 7.32 20.70 -16.29
CA ARG A 345 7.82 19.37 -15.90
C ARG A 345 6.80 18.63 -15.03
N PRO A 346 6.57 17.33 -15.24
CA PRO A 346 5.68 16.56 -14.38
C PRO A 346 6.24 16.40 -12.97
N LEU A 347 5.36 16.38 -11.97
CA LEU A 347 5.67 15.94 -10.60
C LEU A 347 5.65 14.41 -10.52
N ALA A 348 6.58 13.85 -9.75
CA ALA A 348 6.62 12.44 -9.40
C ALA A 348 6.77 12.24 -7.88
N LEU A 349 6.25 11.12 -7.37
CA LEU A 349 6.34 10.77 -5.96
C LEU A 349 7.30 9.58 -5.78
N LEU A 350 8.26 9.73 -4.88
CA LEU A 350 9.17 8.65 -4.48
C LEU A 350 8.95 8.31 -3.01
N ALA A 351 8.26 7.19 -2.74
CA ALA A 351 7.80 6.83 -1.40
C ALA A 351 8.68 5.76 -0.74
N PHE A 352 8.90 5.90 0.57
CA PHE A 352 9.67 5.00 1.42
C PHE A 352 8.85 4.56 2.63
N ASP A 353 9.10 3.32 3.08
CA ASP A 353 8.44 2.72 4.25
C ASP A 353 9.31 2.83 5.51
N ASP A 354 9.01 3.82 6.35
CA ASP A 354 9.71 4.05 7.63
C ASP A 354 9.39 2.99 8.69
N MET A 355 8.34 2.18 8.52
CA MET A 355 7.85 1.17 9.47
C MET A 355 7.56 1.72 10.89
N ALA A 356 7.32 3.02 11.01
CA ALA A 356 7.26 3.79 12.26
C ALA A 356 8.56 3.72 13.09
N ILE A 357 9.73 3.61 12.44
CA ILE A 357 11.06 3.51 13.07
C ILE A 357 11.87 4.79 12.78
N PRO A 358 12.22 5.61 13.80
CA PRO A 358 12.91 6.89 13.59
C PRO A 358 14.23 6.79 12.83
N THR A 359 15.06 5.78 13.11
CA THR A 359 16.36 5.61 12.43
C THR A 359 16.20 5.35 10.93
N ARG A 360 15.20 4.54 10.54
CA ARG A 360 14.87 4.32 9.12
C ARG A 360 14.44 5.61 8.44
N GLY A 361 13.54 6.37 9.07
CA GLY A 361 13.08 7.63 8.49
C GLY A 361 14.19 8.67 8.34
N VAL A 362 15.14 8.72 9.27
CA VAL A 362 16.35 9.55 9.13
C VAL A 362 17.22 9.10 7.95
N ASP A 363 17.43 7.78 7.77
CA ASP A 363 18.21 7.25 6.66
C ASP A 363 17.54 7.52 5.30
N HIS A 364 16.22 7.36 5.21
CA HIS A 364 15.46 7.72 4.01
C HIS A 364 15.54 9.21 3.70
N PHE A 365 15.40 10.06 4.72
CA PHE A 365 15.50 11.52 4.55
C PHE A 365 16.87 11.91 3.99
N ARG A 366 17.96 11.35 4.52
CA ARG A 366 19.32 11.56 4.00
C ARG A 366 19.50 11.01 2.58
N PHE A 367 18.88 9.88 2.26
CA PHE A 367 18.92 9.33 0.91
C PHE A 367 18.23 10.25 -0.09
N LEU A 368 17.00 10.69 0.23
CA LEU A 368 16.21 11.63 -0.56
C LEU A 368 16.93 12.97 -0.73
N ALA A 369 17.57 13.46 0.33
CA ALA A 369 18.30 14.72 0.31
C ALA A 369 19.43 14.77 -0.73
N LYS A 370 20.06 13.62 -1.00
CA LYS A 370 21.15 13.46 -1.97
C LYS A 370 20.68 13.38 -3.42
N GLN A 371 19.37 13.24 -3.66
CA GLN A 371 18.82 13.18 -5.00
C GLN A 371 18.55 14.61 -5.51
N ASP A 372 19.25 15.04 -6.55
CA ASP A 372 19.10 16.40 -7.12
C ASP A 372 17.67 16.67 -7.62
N ALA A 373 16.96 15.63 -8.07
CA ALA A 373 15.58 15.75 -8.54
C ALA A 373 14.57 15.99 -7.40
N VAL A 374 14.93 15.67 -6.14
CA VAL A 374 14.03 15.81 -4.98
C VAL A 374 14.02 17.26 -4.50
N VAL A 375 12.86 17.91 -4.55
CA VAL A 375 12.71 19.33 -4.18
C VAL A 375 12.07 19.54 -2.81
N ALA A 376 11.33 18.55 -2.32
CA ALA A 376 10.67 18.56 -1.02
C ALA A 376 10.43 17.12 -0.55
N ILE A 377 10.19 16.93 0.75
CA ILE A 377 9.85 15.64 1.35
C ILE A 377 8.52 15.79 2.09
N LEU A 378 7.58 14.87 1.86
CA LEU A 378 6.34 14.74 2.62
C LEU A 378 6.57 13.84 3.83
N GLY A 379 6.24 14.35 5.02
CA GLY A 379 6.32 13.64 6.29
C GLY A 379 5.04 12.91 6.65
N GLY A 380 5.21 11.72 7.21
CA GLY A 380 4.15 10.74 7.41
C GLY A 380 3.36 10.82 8.72
N THR A 381 3.00 9.63 9.21
CA THR A 381 1.99 9.40 10.25
C THR A 381 2.53 9.42 11.68
N ASN A 382 3.80 9.08 11.89
CA ASN A 382 4.35 8.77 13.21
C ASN A 382 5.19 9.93 13.77
N SER A 383 4.69 10.61 14.81
CA SER A 383 5.35 11.80 15.37
C SER A 383 6.83 11.57 15.76
N PRO A 384 7.25 10.46 16.39
CA PRO A 384 8.67 10.21 16.68
C PRO A 384 9.58 10.18 15.44
N VAL A 385 9.09 9.69 14.30
CA VAL A 385 9.86 9.69 13.03
C VAL A 385 9.95 11.11 12.50
N VAL A 386 8.81 11.80 12.41
CA VAL A 386 8.74 13.16 11.86
C VAL A 386 9.55 14.16 12.70
N LEU A 387 9.57 14.03 14.03
CA LEU A 387 10.40 14.85 14.91
C LEU A 387 11.89 14.69 14.58
N ALA A 388 12.38 13.45 14.41
CA ALA A 388 13.77 13.18 14.04
C ALA A 388 14.12 13.71 12.63
N GLN A 389 13.15 13.77 11.72
CA GLN A 389 13.32 14.31 10.38
C GLN A 389 13.27 15.83 10.32
N SER A 390 12.48 16.48 11.16
CA SER A 390 12.34 17.94 11.20
C SER A 390 13.68 18.64 11.48
N GLU A 391 14.47 18.10 12.42
CA GLU A 391 15.84 18.60 12.67
C GLU A 391 16.73 18.49 11.42
N LEU A 392 16.61 17.38 10.69
CA LEU A 392 17.36 17.13 9.46
C LEU A 392 16.90 18.02 8.29
N ALA A 393 15.62 18.37 8.23
CA ALA A 393 15.07 19.26 7.21
C ALA A 393 15.76 20.63 7.26
N ASP A 394 16.01 21.13 8.48
CA ASP A 394 16.71 22.39 8.71
C ASP A 394 18.21 22.29 8.39
N GLU A 395 18.86 21.20 8.82
CA GLU A 395 20.28 20.95 8.52
C GLU A 395 20.55 20.85 7.01
N LEU A 396 19.71 20.07 6.31
CA LEU A 396 19.87 19.75 4.90
C LEU A 396 19.15 20.73 3.96
N LYS A 397 18.44 21.71 4.52
CA LYS A 397 17.71 22.77 3.81
C LYS A 397 16.73 22.24 2.79
N ILE A 398 15.86 21.32 3.23
CA ILE A 398 14.85 20.68 2.38
C ILE A 398 13.47 21.01 2.90
N PRO A 399 12.58 21.63 2.09
CA PRO A 399 11.19 21.80 2.45
C PRO A 399 10.56 20.47 2.90
N PHE A 400 10.15 20.41 4.16
CA PHE A 400 9.54 19.25 4.78
C PHE A 400 8.06 19.54 5.05
N LEU A 401 7.19 18.79 4.41
CA LEU A 401 5.76 19.03 4.34
C LEU A 401 5.01 17.95 5.13
N VAL A 402 4.49 18.26 6.30
CA VAL A 402 3.96 17.25 7.23
C VAL A 402 2.44 17.15 7.14
N ALA A 403 1.96 15.96 6.76
CA ALA A 403 0.55 15.72 6.47
C ALA A 403 -0.26 15.12 7.64
N ARG A 404 0.40 14.61 8.69
CA ARG A 404 -0.35 13.90 9.77
C ARG A 404 0.28 13.90 11.17
N ALA A 405 1.59 13.90 11.34
CA ALA A 405 2.16 13.96 12.69
C ALA A 405 1.66 15.21 13.45
N ALA A 406 1.31 15.05 14.72
CA ALA A 406 0.60 16.08 15.50
C ALA A 406 1.46 16.74 16.59
N ALA A 407 2.60 16.14 16.96
CA ALA A 407 3.49 16.68 17.97
C ALA A 407 3.82 18.15 17.71
N ALA A 408 3.77 18.98 18.75
CA ALA A 408 4.03 20.42 18.62
C ALA A 408 5.42 20.69 18.03
N GLY A 409 6.43 19.89 18.44
CA GLY A 409 7.83 20.03 18.01
C GLY A 409 8.11 19.71 16.53
N VAL A 410 7.09 19.44 15.71
CA VAL A 410 7.28 19.15 14.29
C VAL A 410 7.70 20.41 13.50
N VAL A 411 7.09 21.56 13.82
CA VAL A 411 7.36 22.84 13.15
C VAL A 411 8.07 23.85 14.06
N GLU A 412 8.32 23.47 15.31
CA GLU A 412 8.95 24.31 16.33
C GLU A 412 10.05 23.51 17.03
N HIS A 413 11.24 24.08 17.16
CA HIS A 413 12.27 23.65 18.10
C HIS A 413 12.06 24.37 19.45
N THR A 414 12.75 23.92 20.49
CA THR A 414 12.64 24.46 21.86
C THR A 414 12.69 25.99 21.94
N ASP A 415 13.45 26.65 21.07
CA ASP A 415 13.74 28.08 21.08
C ASP A 415 13.33 28.84 19.81
N ARG A 416 12.88 28.16 18.74
CA ARG A 416 12.62 28.77 17.44
C ARG A 416 11.66 27.96 16.58
N LEU A 417 11.06 28.61 15.58
CA LEU A 417 10.38 27.90 14.48
C LEU A 417 11.40 27.09 13.65
N SER A 418 11.02 25.90 13.18
CA SER A 418 11.81 25.16 12.17
C SER A 418 11.71 25.89 10.83
N PRO A 419 12.81 26.41 10.25
CA PRO A 419 12.72 27.17 9.01
C PRO A 419 12.24 26.35 7.80
N PHE A 420 12.38 25.02 7.79
CA PHE A 420 12.04 24.19 6.63
C PHE A 420 10.82 23.28 6.82
N SER A 421 10.22 23.22 8.01
CA SER A 421 9.10 22.32 8.29
C SER A 421 7.75 23.04 8.28
N PHE A 422 6.87 22.64 7.36
CA PHE A 422 5.53 23.21 7.17
C PHE A 422 4.47 22.13 7.36
N ARG A 423 3.39 22.43 8.09
CA ARG A 423 2.40 21.42 8.49
C ARG A 423 0.97 21.83 8.14
N ILE A 424 0.26 20.88 7.54
CA ILE A 424 -1.21 20.87 7.47
C ILE A 424 -1.65 19.61 8.21
N SER A 425 -1.89 19.76 9.51
CA SER A 425 -2.24 18.67 10.43
C SER A 425 -2.75 19.28 11.74
N ALA A 426 -3.19 18.45 12.68
CA ALA A 426 -3.45 18.88 14.03
C ALA A 426 -2.12 19.22 14.70
N ASN A 427 -2.18 20.18 15.61
CA ASN A 427 -1.10 20.57 16.47
C ASN A 427 -1.51 20.21 17.91
N ASP A 428 -0.73 19.42 18.62
CA ASP A 428 -1.00 19.02 20.01
C ASP A 428 -1.20 20.23 20.95
N ARG A 429 -0.59 21.39 20.66
CA ARG A 429 -0.82 22.66 21.38
C ARG A 429 -2.27 23.14 21.28
N LEU A 430 -2.94 22.85 20.16
CA LEU A 430 -4.34 23.19 19.90
C LEU A 430 -5.27 22.01 20.22
N ALA A 431 -4.84 20.79 19.91
CA ALA A 431 -5.62 19.57 20.08
C ALA A 431 -5.80 19.23 21.56
N GLY A 432 -4.78 19.43 22.41
CA GLY A 432 -4.89 19.19 23.85
C GLY A 432 -6.05 19.98 24.49
N PRO A 433 -6.07 21.33 24.39
CA PRO A 433 -7.20 22.13 24.84
C PRO A 433 -8.54 21.72 24.23
N PHE A 434 -8.57 21.44 22.92
CA PHE A 434 -9.78 21.03 22.22
C PHE A 434 -10.36 19.71 22.77
N LEU A 435 -9.51 18.70 23.03
CA LEU A 435 -9.91 17.41 23.58
C LEU A 435 -10.40 17.53 25.03
N VAL A 436 -9.73 18.34 25.86
CA VAL A 436 -10.16 18.57 27.24
C VAL A 436 -11.52 19.28 27.28
N ASP A 437 -11.74 20.31 26.46
CA ASP A 437 -13.04 20.97 26.39
C ASP A 437 -14.14 20.02 25.89
N ALA A 438 -13.84 19.16 24.91
CA ALA A 438 -14.77 18.13 24.44
C ALA A 438 -15.07 17.06 25.50
N ALA A 439 -14.09 16.69 26.33
CA ALA A 439 -14.29 15.78 27.47
C ALA A 439 -15.14 16.44 28.57
N LEU A 440 -14.90 17.72 28.87
CA LEU A 440 -15.65 18.49 29.86
C LEU A 440 -17.12 18.69 29.49
N ALA A 441 -17.46 18.59 28.20
CA ALA A 441 -18.86 18.56 27.75
C ALA A 441 -19.59 17.25 28.07
N LYS A 442 -18.86 16.18 28.44
CA LYS A 442 -19.39 14.84 28.74
C LYS A 442 -19.26 14.44 30.21
N GLY A 443 -18.21 14.88 30.89
CA GLY A 443 -17.92 14.54 32.28
C GLY A 443 -17.02 15.58 32.96
N SER A 444 -16.90 15.51 34.29
CA SER A 444 -16.15 16.48 35.09
C SER A 444 -14.87 15.91 35.71
N ARG A 445 -14.75 14.58 35.77
CA ARG A 445 -13.67 13.82 36.39
C ARG A 445 -12.87 13.12 35.29
N VAL A 446 -11.96 13.89 34.68
CA VAL A 446 -11.21 13.48 33.49
C VAL A 446 -10.08 12.51 33.85
N ALA A 447 -10.03 11.35 33.19
CA ALA A 447 -8.85 10.51 33.10
C ALA A 447 -8.09 10.78 31.79
N LEU A 448 -6.76 10.92 31.87
CA LEU A 448 -5.89 11.02 30.71
C LEU A 448 -5.22 9.66 30.47
N VAL A 449 -5.42 9.08 29.29
CA VAL A 449 -4.80 7.80 28.91
C VAL A 449 -3.97 8.03 27.65
N LEU A 450 -2.66 7.86 27.77
CA LEU A 450 -1.71 8.19 26.71
C LEU A 450 -0.78 7.01 26.42
N GLU A 451 -0.28 6.90 25.19
CA GLU A 451 0.82 5.97 24.91
C GLU A 451 2.16 6.47 25.44
N GLU A 452 3.01 5.56 25.92
CA GLU A 452 4.35 5.84 26.46
C GLU A 452 5.35 6.05 25.31
N THR A 453 5.13 7.09 24.51
CA THR A 453 5.98 7.48 23.37
C THR A 453 6.34 8.96 23.44
N ALA A 454 7.24 9.43 22.57
CA ALA A 454 7.51 10.85 22.45
C ALA A 454 6.24 11.66 22.11
N TRP A 455 5.25 11.07 21.43
CA TRP A 455 3.98 11.76 21.16
C TRP A 455 3.16 11.93 22.44
N GLY A 456 2.88 10.85 23.17
CA GLY A 456 2.09 10.93 24.42
C GLY A 456 2.77 11.80 25.48
N ARG A 457 4.10 11.72 25.63
CA ARG A 457 4.86 12.58 26.54
C ARG A 457 4.78 14.06 26.18
N ASN A 458 4.85 14.41 24.89
CA ASN A 458 4.70 15.80 24.45
C ASN A 458 3.26 16.31 24.56
N MET A 459 2.26 15.42 24.44
CA MET A 459 0.84 15.79 24.60
C MET A 459 0.46 16.08 26.06
N LEU A 460 1.01 15.33 27.02
CA LEU A 460 0.58 15.41 28.43
C LEU A 460 0.62 16.84 29.02
N PRO A 461 1.70 17.64 28.85
CA PRO A 461 1.71 19.02 29.35
C PRO A 461 0.59 19.89 28.78
N HIS A 462 0.23 19.72 27.49
CA HIS A 462 -0.85 20.48 26.88
C HIS A 462 -2.21 20.14 27.49
N LEU A 463 -2.47 18.86 27.76
CA LEU A 463 -3.68 18.40 28.44
C LEU A 463 -3.75 18.90 29.89
N GLN A 464 -2.67 18.72 30.67
CA GLN A 464 -2.64 19.10 32.07
C GLN A 464 -2.73 20.60 32.28
N ASN A 465 -2.02 21.39 31.46
CA ASN A 465 -2.09 22.85 31.52
C ASN A 465 -3.49 23.35 31.20
N HIS A 466 -4.17 22.77 30.20
CA HIS A 466 -5.54 23.16 29.92
C HIS A 466 -6.52 22.72 31.00
N CYS A 467 -6.38 21.52 31.57
CA CYS A 467 -7.15 21.11 32.74
C CYS A 467 -7.02 22.14 33.88
N LYS A 468 -5.79 22.58 34.18
CA LYS A 468 -5.52 23.63 35.18
C LYS A 468 -6.22 24.96 34.83
N GLN A 469 -6.18 25.39 33.56
CA GLN A 469 -6.89 26.59 33.09
C GLN A 469 -8.42 26.48 33.25
N ARG A 470 -8.97 25.27 33.15
CA ARG A 470 -10.39 24.95 33.39
C ARG A 470 -10.70 24.69 34.87
N ASN A 471 -9.74 24.91 35.77
CA ASN A 471 -9.84 24.64 37.21
C ASN A 471 -10.19 23.18 37.56
N ILE A 472 -9.72 22.23 36.75
CA ILE A 472 -9.82 20.79 37.04
C ILE A 472 -8.44 20.15 37.14
N THR A 473 -8.32 19.10 37.95
CA THR A 473 -7.14 18.22 37.99
C THR A 473 -7.56 16.87 37.45
N PRO A 474 -6.83 16.28 36.48
CA PRO A 474 -7.11 14.92 36.04
C PRO A 474 -7.09 13.94 37.22
N VAL A 475 -8.11 13.10 37.34
CA VAL A 475 -8.21 12.12 38.43
C VAL A 475 -7.32 10.90 38.21
N LEU A 476 -6.87 10.70 36.97
CA LEU A 476 -5.94 9.65 36.58
C LEU A 476 -5.09 10.12 35.40
N VAL A 477 -3.81 9.76 35.41
CA VAL A 477 -2.94 9.75 34.24
C VAL A 477 -2.41 8.33 34.10
N ALA A 478 -2.73 7.66 33.01
CA ALA A 478 -2.33 6.28 32.74
C ALA A 478 -1.55 6.20 31.43
N TRP A 479 -0.55 5.32 31.42
CA TRP A 479 0.32 5.10 30.27
C TRP A 479 0.08 3.72 29.67
N ILE A 480 0.01 3.65 28.34
CA ILE A 480 -0.07 2.41 27.57
C ILE A 480 1.27 2.18 26.87
N ASN A 481 1.85 1.00 27.07
CA ASN A 481 3.08 0.61 26.40
C ASN A 481 2.79 0.11 24.98
N ARG A 482 3.75 0.30 24.08
CA ARG A 482 3.67 -0.26 22.72
C ARG A 482 3.58 -1.79 22.79
N GLY A 483 2.62 -2.37 22.08
CA GLY A 483 2.38 -3.82 22.09
C GLY A 483 1.71 -4.35 23.36
N GLU A 484 1.17 -3.49 24.23
CA GLU A 484 0.37 -3.90 25.37
C GLU A 484 -1.01 -4.43 24.92
N HIS A 485 -1.42 -5.57 25.48
CA HIS A 485 -2.67 -6.25 25.12
C HIS A 485 -3.57 -6.57 26.33
N ASP A 486 -3.03 -6.54 27.55
CA ASP A 486 -3.80 -6.71 28.78
C ASP A 486 -3.96 -5.35 29.47
N PHE A 487 -5.20 -4.89 29.60
CA PHE A 487 -5.55 -3.61 30.19
C PHE A 487 -6.31 -3.75 31.51
N THR A 488 -6.31 -4.93 32.12
CA THR A 488 -7.05 -5.20 33.37
C THR A 488 -6.68 -4.20 34.47
N THR A 489 -5.39 -3.90 34.62
CA THR A 489 -4.88 -2.94 35.60
C THR A 489 -5.33 -1.51 35.30
N HIS A 490 -5.31 -1.09 34.02
CA HIS A 490 -5.80 0.23 33.60
C HIS A 490 -7.29 0.38 33.92
N MET A 491 -8.07 -0.67 33.67
CA MET A 491 -9.51 -0.68 33.93
C MET A 491 -9.82 -0.61 35.42
N GLN A 492 -9.01 -1.27 36.26
CA GLN A 492 -9.11 -1.16 37.71
C GLN A 492 -8.75 0.27 38.19
N ALA A 493 -7.62 0.81 37.72
CA ALA A 493 -7.20 2.16 38.07
C ALA A 493 -8.22 3.23 37.64
N MET A 494 -8.83 3.07 36.45
CA MET A 494 -9.91 3.94 35.99
C MET A 494 -11.12 3.90 36.92
N ARG A 495 -11.57 2.71 37.33
CA ARG A 495 -12.67 2.57 38.31
C ARG A 495 -12.33 3.21 39.64
N ASP A 496 -11.15 2.93 40.18
CA ASP A 496 -10.73 3.41 41.51
C ASP A 496 -10.51 4.93 41.53
N SER A 497 -10.08 5.51 40.42
CA SER A 497 -9.96 6.97 40.26
C SER A 497 -11.32 7.69 40.25
N GLY A 498 -12.42 6.95 40.03
CA GLY A 498 -13.77 7.49 39.85
C GLY A 498 -13.91 8.38 38.61
N ALA A 499 -13.09 8.20 37.58
CA ALA A 499 -13.23 8.95 36.34
C ALA A 499 -14.62 8.78 35.71
N ASP A 500 -15.15 9.85 35.10
CA ASP A 500 -16.44 9.84 34.40
C ASP A 500 -16.30 10.11 32.88
N VAL A 501 -15.10 10.49 32.43
CA VAL A 501 -14.75 10.68 31.00
C VAL A 501 -13.26 10.40 30.77
N VAL A 502 -12.93 9.85 29.61
CA VAL A 502 -11.53 9.55 29.22
C VAL A 502 -11.12 10.43 28.05
N VAL A 503 -9.96 11.09 28.18
CA VAL A 503 -9.20 11.63 27.04
C VAL A 503 -8.17 10.59 26.62
N LEU A 504 -8.28 10.09 25.39
CA LEU A 504 -7.43 9.01 24.86
C LEU A 504 -6.43 9.54 23.80
N VAL A 505 -5.16 9.26 23.97
CA VAL A 505 -4.06 9.65 23.07
C VAL A 505 -3.20 8.43 22.76
N VAL A 506 -3.70 7.58 21.88
CA VAL A 506 -3.12 6.25 21.59
C VAL A 506 -3.26 5.95 20.10
N ASN A 507 -2.30 5.21 19.56
CA ASN A 507 -2.35 4.73 18.17
C ASN A 507 -3.32 3.55 17.99
N ALA A 508 -3.69 3.27 16.74
CA ALA A 508 -4.76 2.32 16.40
C ALA A 508 -4.58 0.91 17.01
N ASP A 509 -3.37 0.34 17.03
CA ASP A 509 -3.14 -1.05 17.45
C ASP A 509 -3.49 -1.30 18.91
N GLU A 510 -2.86 -0.52 19.78
CA GLU A 510 -3.12 -0.56 21.22
C GLU A 510 -4.57 -0.15 21.51
N SER A 511 -5.13 0.77 20.72
CA SER A 511 -6.52 1.23 20.89
C SER A 511 -7.56 0.16 20.58
N VAL A 512 -7.30 -0.79 19.67
CA VAL A 512 -8.22 -1.92 19.42
C VAL A 512 -8.38 -2.74 20.70
N SER A 513 -7.25 -3.19 21.25
CA SER A 513 -7.21 -4.05 22.43
C SER A 513 -7.76 -3.30 23.65
N TRP A 514 -7.41 -2.02 23.78
CA TRP A 514 -7.89 -1.16 24.87
C TRP A 514 -9.41 -0.93 24.80
N LEU A 515 -9.96 -0.61 23.62
CA LEU A 515 -11.40 -0.39 23.47
C LEU A 515 -12.21 -1.67 23.73
N GLN A 516 -11.69 -2.83 23.31
CA GLN A 516 -12.29 -4.13 23.62
C GLN A 516 -12.33 -4.39 25.13
N ALA A 517 -11.26 -4.05 25.86
CA ALA A 517 -11.22 -4.16 27.32
C ALA A 517 -12.22 -3.20 27.99
N VAL A 518 -12.32 -1.95 27.53
CA VAL A 518 -13.33 -0.99 28.04
C VAL A 518 -14.75 -1.52 27.86
N ALA A 519 -15.05 -2.09 26.69
CA ALA A 519 -16.42 -2.52 26.33
C ALA A 519 -16.97 -3.66 27.21
N ILE A 520 -16.11 -4.46 27.85
CA ILE A 520 -16.52 -5.56 28.73
C ILE A 520 -16.55 -5.18 30.22
N HIS A 521 -15.96 -4.05 30.61
CA HIS A 521 -16.02 -3.54 31.98
C HIS A 521 -17.15 -2.53 32.16
N LYS A 522 -17.82 -2.58 33.31
CA LYS A 522 -18.95 -1.70 33.64
C LYS A 522 -18.66 -0.86 34.88
N PRO A 523 -19.10 0.43 34.91
CA PRO A 523 -19.73 1.17 33.81
C PRO A 523 -18.73 1.51 32.69
N THR A 524 -19.20 1.59 31.45
CA THR A 524 -18.41 2.08 30.31
C THR A 524 -18.38 3.61 30.36
N LEU A 525 -17.19 4.20 30.24
CA LEU A 525 -17.01 5.65 30.24
C LEU A 525 -17.01 6.21 28.80
N PRO A 526 -17.54 7.42 28.57
CA PRO A 526 -17.38 8.11 27.29
C PRO A 526 -15.88 8.40 27.03
N ILE A 527 -15.48 8.24 25.77
CA ILE A 527 -14.11 8.47 25.32
C ILE A 527 -14.09 9.60 24.29
N VAL A 528 -13.23 10.57 24.57
CA VAL A 528 -12.84 11.63 23.66
C VAL A 528 -11.39 11.38 23.23
N SER A 529 -11.21 10.92 22.01
CA SER A 529 -9.91 10.48 21.52
C SER A 529 -9.25 11.50 20.59
N HIS A 530 -7.93 11.56 20.63
CA HIS A 530 -7.16 12.07 19.51
C HIS A 530 -7.36 11.17 18.27
N TRP A 531 -6.95 11.64 17.09
CA TRP A 531 -7.12 10.90 15.85
C TRP A 531 -6.20 9.68 15.66
N GLY A 532 -5.36 9.36 16.64
CA GLY A 532 -4.37 8.27 16.52
C GLY A 532 -5.02 6.89 16.30
N ILE A 533 -6.28 6.77 16.73
CA ILE A 533 -7.09 5.57 16.59
C ILE A 533 -7.55 5.29 15.14
N ILE A 534 -7.50 6.30 14.27
CA ILE A 534 -7.93 6.15 12.87
C ILE A 534 -6.77 5.60 12.05
N GLY A 535 -6.63 4.28 12.04
CA GLY A 535 -5.61 3.58 11.26
C GLY A 535 -5.90 2.08 11.22
N GLY A 536 -5.28 1.40 10.26
CA GLY A 536 -5.42 -0.06 10.09
C GLY A 536 -6.88 -0.52 10.02
N ASP A 537 -7.16 -1.63 10.70
CA ASP A 537 -8.48 -2.27 10.73
C ASP A 537 -9.28 -1.90 12.00
N PHE A 538 -9.01 -0.74 12.62
CA PHE A 538 -9.59 -0.38 13.92
C PHE A 538 -11.11 -0.58 13.97
N PHE A 539 -11.85 -0.01 13.02
CA PHE A 539 -13.31 -0.14 12.97
C PHE A 539 -13.75 -1.60 12.80
N ALA A 540 -13.15 -2.32 11.85
CA ALA A 540 -13.48 -3.71 11.58
C ALA A 540 -13.26 -4.62 12.80
N LYS A 541 -12.20 -4.36 13.58
CA LYS A 541 -11.85 -5.12 14.80
C LYS A 541 -12.61 -4.68 16.05
N THR A 542 -13.26 -3.51 16.05
CA THR A 542 -13.90 -2.94 17.24
C THR A 542 -15.41 -2.72 17.10
N ARG A 543 -16.03 -3.12 15.98
CA ARG A 543 -17.48 -2.93 15.74
C ARG A 543 -18.36 -3.27 16.96
N HIS A 544 -18.19 -4.46 17.54
CA HIS A 544 -18.97 -4.88 18.72
C HIS A 544 -18.67 -4.10 20.01
N ALA A 545 -17.47 -3.52 20.11
CA ALA A 545 -17.09 -2.68 21.24
C ALA A 545 -17.70 -1.27 21.10
N LEU A 546 -17.76 -0.74 19.88
CA LEU A 546 -18.36 0.56 19.56
C LEU A 546 -19.85 0.62 19.89
N ASP A 547 -20.57 -0.51 19.83
CA ASP A 547 -21.98 -0.60 20.26
C ASP A 547 -22.18 -0.35 21.78
N LYS A 548 -21.10 -0.47 22.57
CA LYS A 548 -21.15 -0.44 24.04
C LYS A 548 -20.46 0.79 24.63
N VAL A 549 -19.68 1.50 23.83
CA VAL A 549 -18.78 2.56 24.29
C VAL A 549 -18.99 3.79 23.43
N GLU A 550 -19.36 4.90 24.07
CA GLU A 550 -19.44 6.19 23.38
C GLU A 550 -18.02 6.67 23.04
N LEU A 551 -17.63 6.51 21.78
CA LEU A 551 -16.33 6.94 21.26
C LEU A 551 -16.51 8.09 20.27
N THR A 552 -15.83 9.19 20.56
CA THR A 552 -15.71 10.34 19.67
C THR A 552 -14.25 10.68 19.48
N PHE A 553 -13.86 11.20 18.32
CA PHE A 553 -12.47 11.51 18.04
C PHE A 553 -12.27 12.76 17.20
N LEU A 554 -11.13 13.41 17.40
CA LEU A 554 -10.72 14.59 16.64
C LEU A 554 -10.61 14.28 15.14
N GLN A 555 -11.09 15.21 14.32
CA GLN A 555 -10.87 15.27 12.88
C GLN A 555 -10.57 16.71 12.44
N THR A 556 -9.91 16.83 11.28
CA THR A 556 -9.63 18.12 10.61
C THR A 556 -10.22 18.20 9.21
N PHE A 557 -10.73 17.09 8.66
CA PHE A 557 -11.37 17.09 7.36
C PHE A 557 -12.59 16.14 7.32
N SER A 558 -13.65 16.59 6.63
CA SER A 558 -14.79 15.77 6.23
C SER A 558 -15.32 16.30 4.89
N PRO A 559 -15.71 15.43 3.94
CA PRO A 559 -16.34 15.85 2.69
C PRO A 559 -17.57 16.73 2.91
N ALA A 560 -18.32 16.50 4.00
CA ALA A 560 -19.50 17.30 4.35
C ALA A 560 -19.18 18.76 4.71
N ARG A 561 -17.92 19.08 5.02
CA ARG A 561 -17.44 20.43 5.33
C ARG A 561 -16.65 21.07 4.17
N ALA A 562 -16.35 20.31 3.12
CA ALA A 562 -15.56 20.78 1.99
C ALA A 562 -16.37 21.69 1.07
N GLN A 563 -15.70 22.60 0.36
CA GLN A 563 -16.35 23.40 -0.69
C GLN A 563 -16.85 22.49 -1.80
N GLU A 564 -18.13 22.62 -2.15
CA GLU A 564 -18.82 21.74 -3.09
C GLU A 564 -18.13 21.67 -4.46
N ALA A 565 -17.67 22.82 -4.98
CA ALA A 565 -16.95 22.87 -6.25
C ALA A 565 -15.60 22.14 -6.20
N ARG A 566 -14.87 22.26 -5.09
CA ARG A 566 -13.57 21.59 -4.89
C ARG A 566 -13.76 20.09 -4.70
N LEU A 567 -14.77 19.68 -3.93
CA LEU A 567 -15.11 18.27 -3.73
C LEU A 567 -15.51 17.58 -5.04
N ARG A 568 -16.33 18.24 -5.89
CA ARG A 568 -16.68 17.70 -7.22
C ARG A 568 -15.47 17.52 -8.13
N ALA A 569 -14.57 18.50 -8.16
CA ALA A 569 -13.34 18.41 -8.94
C ALA A 569 -12.48 17.23 -8.47
N LEU A 570 -12.32 17.09 -7.16
CA LEU A 570 -11.61 15.98 -6.54
C LEU A 570 -12.24 14.63 -6.87
N GLN A 571 -13.56 14.49 -6.74
CA GLN A 571 -14.29 13.26 -7.07
C GLN A 571 -14.06 12.83 -8.51
N LYS A 572 -14.10 13.78 -9.45
CA LYS A 572 -13.81 13.53 -10.86
C LYS A 572 -12.37 13.05 -11.06
N SER A 573 -11.39 13.78 -10.52
CA SER A 573 -9.98 13.41 -10.66
C SER A 573 -9.65 12.08 -9.97
N TYR A 574 -10.31 11.76 -8.86
CA TYR A 574 -10.17 10.49 -8.16
C TYR A 574 -10.66 9.33 -9.05
N GLY A 575 -11.83 9.48 -9.69
CA GLY A 575 -12.33 8.52 -10.68
C GLY A 575 -11.38 8.35 -11.88
N ASP A 576 -10.86 9.47 -12.42
CA ASP A 576 -9.94 9.47 -13.57
C ASP A 576 -8.59 8.76 -13.26
N LEU A 577 -8.15 8.78 -11.99
CA LEU A 577 -6.88 8.20 -11.55
C LEU A 577 -7.02 6.77 -11.01
N PHE A 578 -7.98 6.54 -10.11
CA PHE A 578 -8.12 5.28 -9.36
C PHE A 578 -9.15 4.32 -9.96
N GLY A 579 -9.99 4.76 -10.91
CA GLY A 579 -11.05 3.92 -11.49
C GLY A 579 -12.21 3.63 -10.52
N ALA A 580 -12.27 4.32 -9.38
CA ALA A 580 -13.27 4.14 -8.34
C ALA A 580 -13.87 5.49 -7.91
N GLY A 581 -15.03 5.46 -7.24
CA GLY A 581 -15.62 6.66 -6.65
C GLY A 581 -14.90 7.09 -5.38
N PHE A 582 -14.71 8.39 -5.19
CA PHE A 582 -14.08 8.91 -3.95
C PHE A 582 -14.91 8.59 -2.69
N GLN A 583 -16.24 8.48 -2.83
CA GLN A 583 -17.13 8.06 -1.74
C GLN A 583 -16.90 6.61 -1.29
N ASP A 584 -16.28 5.77 -2.14
CA ASP A 584 -15.98 4.37 -1.85
C ASP A 584 -14.61 4.21 -1.17
N MET A 585 -13.89 5.32 -0.94
CA MET A 585 -12.59 5.32 -0.26
C MET A 585 -12.75 4.91 1.20
N THR A 586 -12.15 3.79 1.57
CA THR A 586 -12.17 3.27 2.94
C THR A 586 -10.94 3.68 3.76
N LEU A 587 -9.98 4.36 3.14
CA LEU A 587 -8.78 4.86 3.81
C LEU A 587 -9.10 6.11 4.65
N PRO A 588 -8.30 6.40 5.69
CA PRO A 588 -8.46 7.63 6.47
C PRO A 588 -8.42 8.89 5.60
N LEU A 589 -9.50 9.68 5.60
CA LEU A 589 -9.53 10.93 4.82
C LEU A 589 -8.57 11.99 5.37
N SER A 590 -8.33 11.97 6.68
CA SER A 590 -7.21 12.67 7.30
C SER A 590 -5.90 11.93 7.01
N GLY A 591 -4.88 12.64 6.55
CA GLY A 591 -3.71 12.16 5.83
C GLY A 591 -3.84 12.43 4.33
N PHE A 592 -4.94 12.00 3.71
CA PHE A 592 -5.20 12.21 2.28
C PHE A 592 -5.42 13.68 1.93
N ALA A 593 -6.36 14.35 2.61
CA ALA A 593 -6.70 15.74 2.30
C ALA A 593 -5.52 16.70 2.58
N GLN A 594 -4.76 16.42 3.64
CA GLN A 594 -3.59 17.18 4.05
C GLN A 594 -2.47 17.07 3.02
N ALA A 595 -2.14 15.84 2.58
CA ALA A 595 -1.15 15.61 1.54
C ALA A 595 -1.57 16.25 0.21
N TYR A 596 -2.86 16.16 -0.13
CA TYR A 596 -3.42 16.77 -1.33
C TYR A 596 -3.24 18.30 -1.34
N ASP A 597 -3.63 19.00 -0.27
CA ASP A 597 -3.45 20.45 -0.18
C ASP A 597 -1.97 20.85 -0.09
N LEU A 598 -1.14 20.11 0.66
CA LEU A 598 0.31 20.35 0.74
C LEU A 598 1.00 20.27 -0.63
N VAL A 599 0.66 19.29 -1.47
CA VAL A 599 1.25 19.16 -2.81
C VAL A 599 0.80 20.29 -3.75
N HIS A 600 -0.46 20.72 -3.67
CA HIS A 600 -0.93 21.88 -4.43
C HIS A 600 -0.24 23.18 -4.00
N LEU A 601 -0.02 23.36 -2.69
CA LEU A 601 0.75 24.50 -2.16
C LEU A 601 2.23 24.45 -2.58
N LEU A 602 2.85 23.27 -2.55
CA LEU A 602 4.21 23.08 -3.03
C LEU A 602 4.34 23.46 -4.51
N ALA A 603 3.43 23.01 -5.36
CA ALA A 603 3.43 23.35 -6.78
C ALA A 603 3.34 24.87 -7.02
N ARG A 604 2.51 25.56 -6.22
CA ARG A 604 2.40 27.03 -6.24
C ARG A 604 3.71 27.69 -5.80
N ALA A 605 4.33 27.21 -4.72
CA ALA A 605 5.61 27.72 -4.25
C ALA A 605 6.71 27.57 -5.31
N ILE A 606 6.82 26.40 -5.95
CA ILE A 606 7.78 26.17 -7.03
C ILE A 606 7.51 27.09 -8.23
N HIS A 607 6.25 27.26 -8.63
CA HIS A 607 5.89 28.15 -9.73
C HIS A 607 6.25 29.60 -9.42
N GLN A 608 5.93 30.07 -8.20
CA GLN A 608 6.27 31.40 -7.72
C GLN A 608 7.79 31.63 -7.62
N ALA A 609 8.54 30.63 -7.16
CA ALA A 609 10.00 30.69 -7.10
C ALA A 609 10.64 30.69 -8.50
N GLY A 610 9.98 30.15 -9.52
CA GLY A 610 10.52 30.02 -10.87
C GLY A 610 11.70 29.05 -10.99
N THR A 611 11.95 28.23 -9.96
CA THR A 611 13.13 27.35 -9.86
C THR A 611 12.83 26.12 -9.00
N THR A 612 13.62 25.07 -9.17
CA THR A 612 13.61 23.88 -8.31
C THR A 612 14.58 23.99 -7.11
N ASN A 613 15.18 25.17 -6.89
CA ASN A 613 16.05 25.42 -5.75
C ASN A 613 15.26 25.33 -4.43
N ARG A 614 15.70 24.44 -3.53
CA ARG A 614 15.02 24.14 -2.27
C ARG A 614 14.84 25.34 -1.34
N GLN A 615 15.82 26.24 -1.26
CA GLN A 615 15.74 27.46 -0.45
C GLN A 615 14.68 28.42 -1.03
N ALA A 616 14.71 28.66 -2.34
CA ALA A 616 13.74 29.54 -2.99
C ALA A 616 12.30 29.01 -2.87
N ILE A 617 12.12 27.68 -2.95
CA ILE A 617 10.81 27.04 -2.72
C ILE A 617 10.37 27.25 -1.27
N ARG A 618 11.26 27.04 -0.30
CA ARG A 618 10.98 27.29 1.12
C ARG A 618 10.54 28.74 1.34
N ASP A 619 11.25 29.70 0.76
CA ASP A 619 10.92 31.12 0.92
C ASP A 619 9.58 31.45 0.24
N ALA A 620 9.27 30.83 -0.90
CA ALA A 620 7.99 30.97 -1.56
C ALA A 620 6.82 30.37 -0.77
N LEU A 621 7.03 29.27 -0.01
CA LEU A 621 5.99 28.67 0.85
C LEU A 621 5.44 29.67 1.88
N GLU A 622 6.28 30.55 2.44
CA GLU A 622 5.86 31.60 3.39
C GLU A 622 5.14 32.79 2.74
N HIS A 623 5.12 32.86 1.42
CA HIS A 623 4.59 33.98 0.64
C HIS A 623 3.52 33.54 -0.36
N ILE A 624 2.93 32.36 -0.17
CA ILE A 624 1.78 31.94 -0.97
C ILE A 624 0.60 32.84 -0.61
N ALA A 625 0.00 33.47 -1.62
CA ALA A 625 -1.24 34.23 -1.46
C ALA A 625 -2.41 33.34 -1.02
N ASP A 626 -3.58 33.95 -0.81
CA ASP A 626 -4.79 33.21 -0.46
C ASP A 626 -5.06 32.03 -1.40
N TYR A 627 -5.35 30.87 -0.82
CA TYR A 627 -5.55 29.62 -1.56
C TYR A 627 -6.80 28.89 -1.09
N LYS A 628 -7.65 28.52 -2.04
CA LYS A 628 -8.85 27.72 -1.77
C LYS A 628 -8.49 26.24 -1.77
N GLY A 629 -8.20 25.71 -0.59
CA GLY A 629 -7.88 24.31 -0.37
C GLY A 629 -9.10 23.40 -0.38
N LEU A 630 -8.82 22.10 -0.31
CA LEU A 630 -9.83 21.09 -0.03
C LEU A 630 -10.29 21.16 1.43
N ILE A 631 -9.36 21.38 2.37
CA ILE A 631 -9.65 21.42 3.80
C ILE A 631 -10.33 22.73 4.21
N LYS A 632 -9.79 23.86 3.75
CA LYS A 632 -10.28 25.22 4.07
C LYS A 632 -9.82 26.24 3.03
N ASP A 633 -10.35 27.45 3.14
CA ASP A 633 -9.75 28.63 2.54
C ASP A 633 -8.57 29.12 3.41
N TYR A 634 -7.38 29.15 2.83
CA TYR A 634 -6.14 29.57 3.48
C TYR A 634 -5.88 31.06 3.24
N HIS A 635 -5.60 31.81 4.31
CA HIS A 635 -5.43 33.27 4.28
C HIS A 635 -4.27 33.77 5.17
N PRO A 636 -3.02 33.81 4.69
CA PRO A 636 -2.36 32.83 3.80
C PRO A 636 -2.19 31.46 4.49
N PRO A 637 -1.72 30.40 3.81
CA PRO A 637 -1.47 29.10 4.45
C PRO A 637 -0.32 29.16 5.48
N PHE A 638 0.80 29.78 5.11
CA PHE A 638 1.99 29.92 5.95
C PHE A 638 2.51 31.36 5.92
N THR A 639 3.24 31.74 6.96
CA THR A 639 3.95 33.02 7.10
C THR A 639 5.31 32.78 7.73
N SER A 640 6.18 33.79 7.76
CA SER A 640 7.52 33.69 8.38
C SER A 640 7.53 33.33 9.86
N ASP A 641 6.39 33.52 10.55
CA ASP A 641 6.18 33.25 11.97
C ASP A 641 5.13 32.15 12.23
N ARG A 642 4.54 31.56 11.18
CA ARG A 642 3.53 30.50 11.30
C ARG A 642 3.68 29.46 10.20
N HIS A 643 4.20 28.30 10.57
CA HIS A 643 4.30 27.13 9.68
C HIS A 643 3.23 26.05 9.94
N ASP A 644 2.26 26.35 10.79
CA ASP A 644 1.01 25.60 10.95
C ASP A 644 -0.13 26.26 10.19
N ALA A 645 -0.73 25.56 9.23
CA ALA A 645 -1.84 26.12 8.45
C ALA A 645 -3.21 25.94 9.10
N LEU A 646 -3.35 24.98 10.03
CA LEU A 646 -4.62 24.71 10.71
C LEU A 646 -4.68 25.45 12.06
N ASP A 647 -5.87 25.93 12.37
CA ASP A 647 -6.21 26.54 13.66
C ASP A 647 -7.31 25.72 14.36
N ARG A 648 -7.67 26.14 15.57
CA ARG A 648 -8.62 25.40 16.42
C ARG A 648 -10.03 25.31 15.80
N ASN A 649 -10.43 26.24 14.93
CA ASN A 649 -11.76 26.22 14.29
C ASN A 649 -11.87 25.17 13.18
N ASP A 650 -10.74 24.66 12.70
CA ASP A 650 -10.71 23.57 11.73
C ASP A 650 -11.05 22.22 12.41
N TYR A 651 -10.97 22.16 13.74
CA TYR A 651 -11.10 20.92 14.50
C TYR A 651 -12.56 20.61 14.80
N PHE A 652 -12.92 19.34 14.76
CA PHE A 652 -14.25 18.87 15.13
C PHE A 652 -14.19 17.45 15.68
N MET A 653 -15.19 17.10 16.49
CA MET A 653 -15.39 15.73 16.93
C MET A 653 -16.13 14.94 15.84
N ALA A 654 -15.74 13.70 15.64
CA ALA A 654 -16.33 12.77 14.69
C ALA A 654 -16.58 11.42 15.36
N ARG A 655 -17.33 10.56 14.65
CA ARG A 655 -17.62 9.18 15.02
C ARG A 655 -17.60 8.27 13.79
N PHE A 656 -17.58 6.96 14.00
CA PHE A 656 -17.88 6.00 12.95
C PHE A 656 -19.40 5.86 12.77
N ASP A 657 -19.87 5.77 11.52
CA ASP A 657 -21.22 5.30 11.23
C ASP A 657 -21.29 3.76 11.18
N ALA A 658 -22.48 3.20 10.92
CA ALA A 658 -22.68 1.75 10.89
C ALA A 658 -21.85 1.02 9.80
N SER A 659 -21.49 1.73 8.73
CA SER A 659 -20.62 1.25 7.66
C SER A 659 -19.13 1.44 7.94
N GLY A 660 -18.77 2.22 8.97
CA GLY A 660 -17.38 2.54 9.31
C GLY A 660 -16.86 3.82 8.67
N HIS A 661 -17.71 4.63 8.04
CA HIS A 661 -17.30 5.94 7.58
C HIS A 661 -17.19 6.90 8.74
N ILE A 662 -16.26 7.85 8.63
CA ILE A 662 -16.05 8.88 9.63
C ILE A 662 -16.97 10.05 9.32
N VAL A 663 -17.91 10.34 10.22
CA VAL A 663 -18.88 11.42 10.08
C VAL A 663 -18.73 12.45 11.20
N PRO A 664 -18.90 13.76 10.92
CA PRO A 664 -18.93 14.77 11.97
C PRO A 664 -19.99 14.47 13.02
N GLN A 665 -19.66 14.71 14.29
CA GLN A 665 -20.64 14.66 15.37
C GLN A 665 -21.48 15.93 15.36
N LEU A 666 -22.75 15.82 14.98
CA LEU A 666 -23.70 16.92 15.03
C LEU A 666 -24.15 17.16 16.48
N SER A 667 -24.25 18.44 16.87
CA SER A 667 -24.73 18.83 18.20
C SER A 667 -26.16 18.30 18.44
N GLY A 668 -26.36 17.50 19.49
CA GLY A 668 -27.68 17.01 19.92
C GLY A 668 -28.17 15.72 19.26
N ALA A 669 -27.40 15.07 18.39
CA ALA A 669 -27.72 13.73 17.91
C ALA A 669 -27.39 12.69 19.01
N PRO A 670 -28.32 11.81 19.42
CA PRO A 670 -27.99 10.71 20.32
C PRO A 670 -26.99 9.75 19.64
N PRO A 671 -26.20 9.00 20.43
CA PRO A 671 -25.24 8.02 19.93
C PRO A 671 -25.90 7.00 18.99
#